data_AF-A0A1M6T549-F1
#
_entry.id   AF-A0A1M6T549-F1
#
_cell.length_a   1.000
_cell.length_b   1.000
_cell.length_c   1.000
_cell.angle_alpha   90.00
_cell.angle_beta   90.00
_cell.angle_gamma   90.00
#
_symmetry.space_group_name_H-M   'P 1'
#
loop_
_entity.id
_entity.type
_entity.pdbx_description
1 polymer ?
#
loop_
_entity_poly.entity_id
_entity_poly.type
_entity_poly.pdbx_seq_one_letter_code
_entity_poly.pdbx_strand_id
1 'polypeptide(L)'
;MEEQAMLARDLVLRVCAGATELDPQWIRVGGKVTTPFLVPRDRNLVRAVIAAGRSMGVERLLVCRTRPEFSYEPVTEIPLHTDTLIDLVRGWGPDPTDFLVCVEDFSAAVLITADDLTVAAGPADFVRELVGADIPQARAHFASRAEIEQTPDLVRAAALYRCAGSGRGRAPGPDPYERAASAADRLRGGGAARALRALRGVAGWTALAVAAIAPFALSAVAAPVLPVLVTLFAVLFQLAVLARSRTVAFSSLLRVAALGALLLVPLALVERAVAGALGADTYDVVPYTYVAVTVEEAGKLLPLLLLPLVALRRARRLAAVDFALLAAASGAGFQLAEHLVTALAVGGSGGGGWFLPGGSEVMDRETGEMVAAFSGHAVTTGLVGAAIGLAVVGRGRRLWALPPLAVLLAFLEHLNLNAILAGAELHPASGAVLGVLGGGVLTPFLLVVLVLCAVALDYRLIATAAESTPPLPGLPPLAGLRRRARGRAVAMRVRVPGDIAPGFRRAALAWAELPVTLTTTLAMIVHELAACTIAARRGPATLGDTWRFLRRRRANAMGEARSAGRPWRHYPSQQDLTRTARDLARRLGLAATGGVTAMTGAAALAVSGVAAPVVAPRTPAGEPGYALLALERSQTWFAGLSAFDAVWAGVLLAAVLLLLVSGNGVPRAHPHMRDFLRSPTANSGAVLGMLAPGQVVYAVVGLGGLLLPRSVDRLLVR
;
A
#
# COMPACT_ATOMS: atom_id res chain seq x y z
N MET A 1 -43.84 12.26 -23.72
CA MET A 1 -44.83 11.18 -23.48
C MET A 1 -44.09 9.86 -23.64
N GLU A 2 -43.72 9.09 -22.64
CA GLU A 2 -43.88 9.14 -21.19
C GLU A 2 -42.53 8.63 -20.63
N GLU A 3 -41.67 9.51 -20.13
CA GLU A 3 -40.71 9.05 -19.12
C GLU A 3 -41.60 8.72 -17.92
N GLN A 4 -41.73 7.45 -17.58
CA GLN A 4 -42.41 7.05 -16.35
C GLN A 4 -41.78 7.85 -15.21
N ALA A 5 -42.52 8.81 -14.66
CA ALA A 5 -42.07 9.56 -13.50
C ALA A 5 -41.73 8.53 -12.42
N MET A 6 -40.46 8.46 -12.05
CA MET A 6 -40.02 7.53 -11.01
C MET A 6 -40.81 7.83 -9.74
N LEU A 7 -41.50 6.82 -9.22
CA LEU A 7 -42.32 6.96 -8.02
C LEU A 7 -41.42 7.00 -6.78
N ALA A 8 -41.86 7.70 -5.73
CA ALA A 8 -41.19 7.72 -4.44
C ALA A 8 -40.94 6.31 -3.90
N ARG A 9 -41.92 5.40 -4.07
CA ARG A 9 -41.77 3.97 -3.76
C ARG A 9 -40.56 3.34 -4.41
N ASP A 10 -40.33 3.58 -5.70
CA ASP A 10 -39.24 2.95 -6.45
C ASP A 10 -37.88 3.45 -5.97
N LEU A 11 -37.78 4.75 -5.67
CA LEU A 11 -36.57 5.34 -5.12
C LEU A 11 -36.28 4.83 -3.70
N VAL A 12 -37.30 4.84 -2.82
CA VAL A 12 -37.19 4.39 -1.44
C VAL A 12 -36.80 2.90 -1.38
N LEU A 13 -37.43 2.04 -2.19
CA LEU A 13 -37.10 0.60 -2.21
C LEU A 13 -35.66 0.30 -2.70
N ARG A 14 -35.03 1.22 -3.44
CA ARG A 14 -33.65 1.06 -3.92
C ARG A 14 -32.59 1.51 -2.91
N VAL A 15 -32.95 2.40 -1.99
CA VAL A 15 -31.98 3.11 -1.11
C VAL A 15 -32.24 2.85 0.37
N CYS A 16 -33.49 2.62 0.78
CA CYS A 16 -33.92 2.55 2.16
C CYS A 16 -34.42 1.16 2.54
N ALA A 17 -34.19 0.76 3.79
CA ALA A 17 -34.82 -0.42 4.40
C ALA A 17 -36.14 -0.07 5.11
N GLY A 18 -36.33 1.20 5.47
CA GLY A 18 -37.54 1.73 6.08
C GLY A 18 -37.59 3.26 5.97
N ALA A 19 -38.61 3.89 6.57
CA ALA A 19 -38.80 5.35 6.48
C ALA A 19 -37.63 6.17 7.06
N THR A 20 -36.92 5.62 8.05
CA THR A 20 -35.83 6.27 8.80
C THR A 20 -34.49 5.53 8.69
N GLU A 21 -34.41 4.50 7.83
CA GLU A 21 -33.22 3.65 7.72
C GLU A 21 -32.80 3.41 6.26
N LEU A 22 -31.49 3.57 6.01
CA LEU A 22 -30.87 3.23 4.72
C LEU A 22 -30.65 1.71 4.63
N ASP A 23 -30.81 1.16 3.42
CA ASP A 23 -30.64 -0.28 3.19
C ASP A 23 -29.18 -0.72 3.41
N PRO A 24 -28.91 -1.69 4.32
CA PRO A 24 -27.58 -2.25 4.53
C PRO A 24 -26.95 -2.90 3.29
N GLN A 25 -27.74 -3.38 2.32
CA GLN A 25 -27.20 -3.86 1.05
C GLN A 25 -26.73 -2.68 0.19
N TRP A 26 -27.58 -1.68 -0.02
CA TRP A 26 -27.21 -0.46 -0.75
C TRP A 26 -25.98 0.25 -0.17
N ILE A 27 -25.84 0.34 1.16
CA ILE A 27 -24.64 0.91 1.82
C ILE A 27 -23.37 0.11 1.46
N ARG A 28 -23.47 -1.23 1.47
CA ARG A 28 -22.32 -2.11 1.16
C ARG A 28 -21.91 -2.01 -0.31
N VAL A 29 -22.85 -1.74 -1.21
CA VAL A 29 -22.54 -1.55 -2.64
C VAL A 29 -21.65 -0.32 -2.84
N GLY A 30 -20.43 -0.56 -3.32
CA GLY A 30 -19.43 0.49 -3.54
C GLY A 30 -18.71 0.94 -2.27
N GLY A 31 -18.97 0.31 -1.11
CA GLY A 31 -18.34 0.66 0.17
C GLY A 31 -18.60 2.11 0.57
N LYS A 32 -19.88 2.52 0.58
CA LYS A 32 -20.28 3.88 0.95
C LYS A 32 -19.90 4.14 2.40
N VAL A 33 -19.39 5.33 2.64
CA VAL A 33 -19.16 5.86 3.98
C VAL A 33 -20.51 6.34 4.48
N THR A 34 -20.95 5.83 5.62
CA THR A 34 -22.22 6.14 6.25
C THR A 34 -21.99 6.76 7.62
N THR A 35 -22.72 7.81 7.96
CA THR A 35 -22.61 8.45 9.28
C THR A 35 -23.97 9.02 9.69
N PRO A 36 -24.56 8.51 10.78
CA PRO A 36 -25.66 9.19 11.45
C PRO A 36 -25.14 10.36 12.28
N PHE A 37 -25.93 11.43 12.37
CA PHE A 37 -25.63 12.62 13.16
C PHE A 37 -26.92 13.31 13.57
N LEU A 38 -26.84 14.12 14.63
CA LEU A 38 -27.95 14.92 15.14
C LEU A 38 -27.78 16.36 14.68
N VAL A 39 -28.78 16.92 14.02
CA VAL A 39 -28.75 18.30 13.53
C VAL A 39 -30.18 18.84 13.42
N PRO A 40 -30.43 20.08 13.88
CA PRO A 40 -31.72 20.72 13.68
C PRO A 40 -32.06 20.86 12.20
N ARG A 41 -33.35 20.73 11.86
CA ARG A 41 -33.88 20.92 10.50
C ARG A 41 -33.96 22.40 10.12
N ASP A 42 -32.80 23.02 9.96
CA ASP A 42 -32.68 24.44 9.65
C ASP A 42 -32.13 24.69 8.23
N ARG A 43 -31.99 25.97 7.89
CA ARG A 43 -31.38 26.40 6.61
C ARG A 43 -29.92 25.93 6.48
N ASN A 44 -29.21 25.65 7.58
CA ASN A 44 -27.83 25.19 7.54
C ASN A 44 -27.74 23.72 7.12
N LEU A 45 -28.64 22.85 7.60
CA LEU A 45 -28.75 21.48 7.10
C LEU A 45 -29.00 21.47 5.59
N VAL A 46 -29.97 22.27 5.12
CA VAL A 46 -30.27 22.37 3.68
C VAL A 46 -29.06 22.87 2.89
N ARG A 47 -28.35 23.90 3.38
CA ARG A 47 -27.10 24.37 2.75
C ARG A 47 -26.04 23.27 2.68
N ALA A 48 -25.89 22.47 3.74
CA ALA A 48 -24.94 21.36 3.79
C ALA A 48 -25.30 20.25 2.78
N VAL A 49 -26.59 19.91 2.63
CA VAL A 49 -27.08 18.96 1.62
C VAL A 49 -26.75 19.44 0.21
N ILE A 50 -27.01 20.72 -0.09
CA ILE A 50 -26.67 21.31 -1.39
C ILE A 50 -25.15 21.35 -1.61
N ALA A 51 -24.36 21.68 -0.58
CA ALA A 51 -22.89 21.65 -0.66
C ALA A 51 -22.37 20.22 -0.93
N ALA A 52 -22.98 19.20 -0.31
CA ALA A 52 -22.67 17.80 -0.54
C ALA A 52 -22.99 17.39 -2.00
N GLY A 53 -24.13 17.82 -2.55
CA GLY A 53 -24.41 17.66 -3.99
C GLY A 53 -23.35 18.33 -4.87
N ARG A 54 -22.96 19.57 -4.56
CA ARG A 54 -21.89 20.26 -5.30
C ARG A 54 -20.54 19.54 -5.20
N SER A 55 -20.20 18.93 -4.06
CA SER A 55 -18.94 18.19 -3.91
C SER A 55 -18.88 16.90 -4.76
N MET A 56 -20.04 16.37 -5.13
CA MET A 56 -20.20 15.27 -6.09
C MET A 56 -20.11 15.70 -7.55
N GLY A 57 -20.21 17.01 -7.82
CA GLY A 57 -20.13 17.56 -9.18
C GLY A 57 -21.36 17.30 -10.03
N VAL A 58 -22.49 17.03 -9.38
CA VAL A 58 -23.80 16.89 -10.03
C VAL A 58 -24.46 18.25 -10.18
N GLU A 59 -25.50 18.32 -11.02
CA GLU A 59 -26.24 19.57 -11.26
C GLU A 59 -27.59 19.57 -10.54
N ARG A 60 -28.11 18.38 -10.24
CA ARG A 60 -29.44 18.16 -9.69
C ARG A 60 -29.43 17.06 -8.63
N LEU A 61 -30.48 17.05 -7.81
CA LEU A 61 -30.72 16.05 -6.77
C LEU A 61 -32.16 15.54 -6.88
N LEU A 62 -32.35 14.28 -6.50
CA LEU A 62 -33.65 13.63 -6.43
C LEU A 62 -34.17 13.73 -5.00
N VAL A 63 -35.42 14.17 -4.83
CA VAL A 63 -36.04 14.38 -3.52
C VAL A 63 -37.42 13.72 -3.47
N CYS A 64 -37.68 12.96 -2.40
CA CYS A 64 -39.01 12.40 -2.14
C CYS A 64 -39.26 12.20 -0.65
N ARG A 65 -40.53 12.12 -0.26
CA ARG A 65 -40.94 11.70 1.09
C ARG A 65 -40.75 10.19 1.24
N THR A 66 -40.40 9.72 2.44
CA THR A 66 -40.06 8.30 2.66
C THR A 66 -41.16 7.48 3.31
N ARG A 67 -42.22 8.12 3.84
CA ARG A 67 -43.31 7.41 4.50
C ARG A 67 -44.23 6.69 3.49
N PRO A 68 -44.84 5.54 3.87
CA PRO A 68 -45.66 4.74 2.96
C PRO A 68 -46.84 5.50 2.35
N GLU A 69 -47.44 6.44 3.08
CA GLU A 69 -48.56 7.26 2.59
C GLU A 69 -48.20 8.11 1.35
N PHE A 70 -46.91 8.40 1.13
CA PHE A 70 -46.42 9.20 0.00
C PHE A 70 -45.78 8.35 -1.11
N SER A 71 -45.96 7.02 -1.05
CA SER A 71 -45.28 6.07 -1.94
C SER A 71 -45.58 6.27 -3.44
N TYR A 72 -46.75 6.83 -3.79
CA TYR A 72 -47.16 7.09 -5.16
C TYR A 72 -46.87 8.52 -5.64
N GLU A 73 -46.20 9.33 -4.83
CA GLU A 73 -45.81 10.67 -5.24
C GLU A 73 -44.63 10.63 -6.22
N PRO A 74 -44.60 11.54 -7.20
CA PRO A 74 -43.48 11.64 -8.11
C PRO A 74 -42.23 12.11 -7.37
N VAL A 75 -41.07 11.52 -7.70
CA VAL A 75 -39.78 12.03 -7.25
C VAL A 75 -39.54 13.40 -7.87
N THR A 76 -39.22 14.39 -7.04
CA THR A 76 -38.93 15.75 -7.50
C THR A 76 -37.44 15.89 -7.77
N GLU A 77 -37.10 16.30 -8.99
CA GLU A 77 -35.73 16.69 -9.35
C GLU A 77 -35.54 18.18 -9.05
N ILE A 78 -34.55 18.52 -8.22
CA ILE A 78 -34.26 19.91 -7.86
C ILE A 78 -32.86 20.33 -8.31
N PRO A 79 -32.66 21.58 -8.74
CA PRO A 79 -31.33 22.15 -8.93
C PRO A 79 -30.60 22.33 -7.59
N LEU A 80 -29.28 22.52 -7.63
CA LEU A 80 -28.43 22.74 -6.45
C LEU A 80 -28.56 24.16 -5.84
N HIS A 81 -29.78 24.55 -5.50
CA HIS A 81 -30.14 25.80 -4.83
C HIS A 81 -30.84 25.53 -3.49
N THR A 82 -30.39 26.23 -2.45
CA THR A 82 -30.91 26.06 -1.08
C THR A 82 -32.38 26.43 -0.98
N ASP A 83 -32.79 27.54 -1.60
CA ASP A 83 -34.17 28.02 -1.52
C ASP A 83 -35.14 27.05 -2.19
N THR A 84 -34.78 26.44 -3.31
CA THR A 84 -35.63 25.45 -3.99
C THR A 84 -35.94 24.23 -3.13
N LEU A 85 -34.97 23.72 -2.36
CA LEU A 85 -35.21 22.61 -1.43
C LEU A 85 -36.07 23.06 -0.23
N ILE A 86 -35.89 24.29 0.26
CA ILE A 86 -36.72 24.84 1.33
C ILE A 86 -38.17 25.00 0.86
N ASP A 87 -38.37 25.56 -0.32
CA ASP A 87 -39.69 25.81 -0.89
C ASP A 87 -40.42 24.50 -1.17
N LEU A 88 -39.72 23.48 -1.68
CA LEU A 88 -40.26 22.13 -1.86
C LEU A 88 -40.73 21.54 -0.51
N VAL A 89 -39.88 21.57 0.51
CA VAL A 89 -40.21 21.00 1.83
C VAL A 89 -41.35 21.76 2.50
N ARG A 90 -41.39 23.09 2.39
CA ARG A 90 -42.49 23.92 2.88
C ARG A 90 -43.80 23.67 2.13
N GLY A 91 -43.71 23.35 0.84
CA GLY A 91 -44.86 22.99 0.01
C GLY A 91 -45.57 21.71 0.43
N TRP A 92 -44.92 20.84 1.23
CA TRP A 92 -45.52 19.60 1.74
C TRP A 92 -46.46 19.80 2.93
N GLY A 93 -46.48 21.00 3.53
CA GLY A 93 -47.35 21.34 4.66
C GLY A 93 -46.57 21.77 5.92
N PRO A 94 -47.30 22.12 7.00
CA PRO A 94 -46.70 22.59 8.24
C PRO A 94 -46.08 21.46 9.08
N ASP A 95 -46.50 20.22 8.87
CA ASP A 95 -46.05 19.07 9.67
C ASP A 95 -44.68 18.54 9.20
N PRO A 96 -43.71 18.35 10.11
CA PRO A 96 -42.42 17.76 9.77
C PRO A 96 -42.58 16.33 9.23
N THR A 97 -42.07 16.08 8.02
CA THR A 97 -42.08 14.76 7.39
C THR A 97 -40.67 14.23 7.14
N ASP A 98 -40.54 12.91 7.01
CA ASP A 98 -39.31 12.21 6.65
C ASP A 98 -39.08 12.28 5.13
N PHE A 99 -37.86 12.62 4.71
CA PHE A 99 -37.55 12.72 3.30
C PHE A 99 -36.13 12.29 2.96
N LEU A 100 -35.97 11.84 1.72
CA LEU A 100 -34.73 11.36 1.14
C LEU A 100 -34.26 12.34 0.09
N VAL A 101 -32.97 12.68 0.13
CA VAL A 101 -32.27 13.40 -0.93
C VAL A 101 -31.20 12.48 -1.51
N CYS A 102 -31.23 12.23 -2.81
CA CYS A 102 -30.35 11.28 -3.47
C CYS A 102 -29.66 11.86 -4.71
N VAL A 103 -28.46 11.38 -5.01
CA VAL A 103 -27.79 11.61 -6.30
C VAL A 103 -28.40 10.69 -7.36
N GLU A 104 -28.53 11.17 -8.59
CA GLU A 104 -29.18 10.48 -9.72
C GLU A 104 -28.71 9.03 -9.95
N ASP A 105 -27.41 8.74 -9.79
CA ASP A 105 -26.86 7.39 -9.96
C ASP A 105 -26.91 6.52 -8.69
N PHE A 106 -27.59 7.00 -7.64
CA PHE A 106 -27.69 6.38 -6.31
C PHE A 106 -26.34 6.14 -5.63
N SER A 107 -25.29 6.88 -6.01
CA SER A 107 -23.97 6.76 -5.38
C SER A 107 -23.91 7.41 -3.99
N ALA A 108 -24.81 8.34 -3.68
CA ALA A 108 -24.92 9.00 -2.39
C ALA A 108 -26.36 9.40 -2.05
N ALA A 109 -26.69 9.45 -0.76
CA ALA A 109 -27.99 9.88 -0.26
C ALA A 109 -27.88 10.49 1.15
N VAL A 110 -28.84 11.36 1.49
CA VAL A 110 -29.10 11.86 2.84
C VAL A 110 -30.55 11.55 3.19
N LEU A 111 -30.75 10.86 4.30
CA LEU A 111 -32.06 10.62 4.89
C LEU A 111 -32.26 11.58 6.06
N ILE A 112 -33.29 12.41 6.00
CA ILE A 112 -33.62 13.41 7.02
C ILE A 112 -34.94 13.03 7.64
N THR A 113 -34.95 12.79 8.95
CA THR A 113 -36.17 12.38 9.65
C THR A 113 -37.04 13.58 10.07
N ALA A 114 -38.25 13.31 10.53
CA ALA A 114 -39.11 14.25 11.24
C ALA A 114 -38.37 14.91 12.41
N ASP A 115 -37.62 14.10 13.16
CA ASP A 115 -36.76 14.51 14.27
C ASP A 115 -35.37 14.99 13.81
N ASP A 116 -34.49 15.30 14.76
CA ASP A 116 -33.11 15.77 14.51
C ASP A 116 -32.16 14.69 13.94
N LEU A 117 -32.61 13.44 13.78
CA LEU A 117 -31.79 12.37 13.23
C LEU A 117 -31.60 12.55 11.72
N THR A 118 -30.34 12.58 11.28
CA THR A 118 -29.99 12.58 9.86
C THR A 118 -28.96 11.48 9.60
N VAL A 119 -29.09 10.79 8.47
CA VAL A 119 -28.14 9.75 8.04
C VAL A 119 -27.61 10.09 6.65
N ALA A 120 -26.30 10.32 6.56
CA ALA A 120 -25.62 10.53 5.29
C ALA A 120 -24.89 9.26 4.86
N ALA A 121 -24.97 8.90 3.58
CA ALA A 121 -24.23 7.80 2.99
C ALA A 121 -23.71 8.14 1.59
N GLY A 122 -22.44 7.87 1.31
CA GLY A 122 -21.84 8.12 0.00
C GLY A 122 -20.32 8.13 0.02
N PRO A 123 -19.66 8.73 -0.99
CA PRO A 123 -18.22 8.96 -0.94
C PRO A 123 -17.84 9.86 0.24
N ALA A 124 -16.63 9.69 0.77
CA ALA A 124 -16.18 10.42 1.95
C ALA A 124 -16.30 11.95 1.85
N ASP A 125 -16.20 12.54 0.66
CA ASP A 125 -16.35 14.00 0.52
C ASP A 125 -17.79 14.46 0.62
N PHE A 126 -18.73 13.67 0.12
CA PHE A 126 -20.15 13.95 0.28
C PHE A 126 -20.52 13.98 1.76
N VAL A 127 -20.05 12.97 2.51
CA VAL A 127 -20.29 12.88 3.95
C VAL A 127 -19.59 14.01 4.73
N ARG A 128 -18.37 14.40 4.35
CA ARG A 128 -17.63 15.48 5.03
C ARG A 128 -18.32 16.84 4.95
N GLU A 129 -19.03 17.14 3.87
CA GLU A 129 -19.82 18.38 3.78
C GLU A 129 -20.97 18.43 4.80
N LEU A 130 -21.44 17.27 5.24
CA LEU A 130 -22.57 17.14 6.17
C LEU A 130 -22.12 17.05 7.63
N VAL A 131 -21.09 16.24 7.92
CA VAL A 131 -20.68 15.90 9.30
C VAL A 131 -19.34 16.52 9.70
N GLY A 132 -18.66 17.20 8.78
CA GLY A 132 -17.32 17.75 8.98
C GLY A 132 -16.19 16.80 8.58
N ALA A 133 -14.94 17.30 8.70
CA ALA A 133 -13.76 16.62 8.17
C ALA A 133 -13.39 15.30 8.88
N ASP A 134 -13.68 15.19 10.18
CA ASP A 134 -13.37 14.03 11.04
C ASP A 134 -14.61 13.14 11.24
N ILE A 135 -14.92 12.34 10.22
CA ILE A 135 -16.05 11.39 10.22
C ILE A 135 -16.00 10.43 11.43
N PRO A 136 -14.85 9.81 11.79
CA PRO A 136 -14.78 8.98 12.98
C PRO A 136 -15.17 9.73 14.26
N GLN A 137 -14.78 10.99 14.40
CA GLN A 137 -15.18 11.80 15.56
C GLN A 137 -16.68 12.11 15.56
N ALA A 138 -17.27 12.43 14.41
CA ALA A 138 -18.71 12.65 14.30
C ALA A 138 -19.51 11.41 14.73
N ARG A 139 -19.07 10.22 14.29
CA ARG A 139 -19.67 8.94 14.69
C ARG A 139 -19.51 8.66 16.19
N ALA A 140 -18.35 8.93 16.76
CA ALA A 140 -18.12 8.76 18.19
C ALA A 140 -18.99 9.72 19.03
N HIS A 141 -19.17 10.96 18.56
CA HIS A 141 -20.08 11.92 19.19
C HIS A 141 -21.52 11.43 19.13
N PHE A 142 -21.98 10.96 17.97
CA PHE A 142 -23.31 10.37 17.82
C PHE A 142 -23.54 9.18 18.76
N ALA A 143 -22.57 8.25 18.82
CA ALA A 143 -22.65 7.10 19.74
C ALA A 143 -22.75 7.54 21.20
N SER A 144 -21.94 8.51 21.62
CA SER A 144 -22.00 9.06 22.98
C SER A 144 -23.35 9.72 23.28
N ARG A 145 -23.95 10.44 22.31
CA ARG A 145 -25.28 11.03 22.47
C ARG A 145 -26.36 9.97 22.59
N ALA A 146 -26.33 8.94 21.73
CA ALA A 146 -27.27 7.82 21.81
C ALA A 146 -27.20 7.09 23.16
N GLU A 147 -25.99 6.92 23.72
CA GLU A 147 -25.79 6.32 25.05
C GLU A 147 -26.33 7.21 26.19
N ILE A 148 -26.23 8.53 26.07
CA ILE A 148 -26.70 9.48 27.09
C ILE A 148 -28.23 9.62 27.04
N GLU A 149 -28.80 9.77 25.85
CA GLU A 149 -30.23 10.03 25.66
C GLU A 149 -31.08 8.76 25.77
N GLN A 150 -30.54 7.59 25.44
CA GLN A 150 -31.23 6.29 25.48
C GLN A 150 -32.54 6.23 24.68
N THR A 151 -32.75 7.15 23.72
CA THR A 151 -33.88 7.11 22.80
C THR A 151 -33.81 5.86 21.92
N PRO A 152 -34.90 5.07 21.78
CA PRO A 152 -34.90 3.82 21.02
C PRO A 152 -34.35 3.96 19.60
N ASP A 153 -34.71 5.03 18.88
CA ASP A 153 -34.29 5.28 17.51
C ASP A 153 -32.79 5.61 17.40
N LEU A 154 -32.25 6.37 18.35
CA LEU A 154 -30.83 6.70 18.38
C LEU A 154 -29.96 5.50 18.73
N VAL A 155 -30.38 4.69 19.70
CA VAL A 155 -29.70 3.44 20.06
C VAL A 155 -29.74 2.44 18.90
N ARG A 156 -30.90 2.32 18.24
CA ARG A 156 -31.07 1.49 17.04
C ARG A 156 -30.18 1.95 15.90
N ALA A 157 -30.16 3.26 15.59
CA ALA A 157 -29.30 3.82 14.56
C ALA A 157 -27.80 3.64 14.89
N ALA A 158 -27.40 3.85 16.15
CA ALA A 158 -26.02 3.66 16.59
C ALA A 158 -25.57 2.21 16.42
N ALA A 159 -26.45 1.24 16.68
CA ALA A 159 -26.21 -0.18 16.46
C ALA A 159 -26.17 -0.54 14.95
N LEU A 160 -27.19 -0.11 14.19
CA LEU A 160 -27.33 -0.39 12.75
C LEU A 160 -26.12 0.12 11.97
N TYR A 161 -25.72 1.36 12.21
CA TYR A 161 -24.60 2.00 11.52
C TYR A 161 -23.25 1.76 12.20
N ARG A 162 -23.19 0.98 13.30
CA ARG A 162 -21.96 0.58 14.00
C ARG A 162 -21.13 1.77 14.51
N CYS A 163 -21.78 2.75 15.12
CA CYS A 163 -21.12 3.94 15.67
C CYS A 163 -20.49 3.66 17.04
N ALA A 164 -21.16 2.88 17.89
CA ALA A 164 -20.59 2.34 19.11
C ALA A 164 -19.79 1.08 18.76
N GLY A 165 -18.53 0.99 19.20
CA GLY A 165 -17.77 -0.26 19.12
C GLY A 165 -18.61 -1.34 19.79
N SER A 166 -18.93 -2.44 19.09
CA SER A 166 -19.88 -3.44 19.54
C SER A 166 -19.54 -3.92 20.96
N GLY A 167 -20.15 -3.29 21.98
CA GLY A 167 -20.12 -3.79 23.33
C GLY A 167 -20.77 -5.17 23.28
N ARG A 168 -20.02 -6.20 23.70
CA ARG A 168 -20.37 -7.63 23.82
C ARG A 168 -19.71 -8.59 22.81
N GLY A 169 -19.00 -8.12 21.78
CA GLY A 169 -18.15 -8.99 20.95
C GLY A 169 -16.71 -9.06 21.48
N ARG A 170 -16.20 -10.23 21.86
CA ARG A 170 -14.78 -10.39 22.22
C ARG A 170 -13.93 -10.10 20.98
N ALA A 171 -13.31 -8.91 20.93
CA ALA A 171 -12.41 -8.54 19.85
C ALA A 171 -11.31 -9.60 19.70
N PRO A 172 -10.88 -9.93 18.48
CA PRO A 172 -9.83 -10.93 18.29
C PRO A 172 -8.56 -10.59 19.09
N GLY A 173 -7.99 -11.58 19.78
CA GLY A 173 -6.72 -11.42 20.52
C GLY A 173 -5.51 -11.13 19.62
N PRO A 174 -4.38 -10.68 20.22
CA PRO A 174 -3.16 -10.36 19.48
C PRO A 174 -2.48 -11.61 18.92
N ASP A 175 -1.90 -11.49 17.72
CA ASP A 175 -1.08 -12.55 17.13
C ASP A 175 0.38 -12.54 17.68
N PRO A 176 1.22 -13.56 17.39
CA PRO A 176 2.61 -13.60 17.86
C PRO A 176 3.40 -12.35 17.47
N TYR A 177 3.21 -11.85 16.25
CA TYR A 177 3.82 -10.60 15.78
C TYR A 177 3.42 -9.39 16.64
N GLU A 178 2.14 -9.20 16.94
CA GLU A 178 1.65 -8.09 17.76
C GLU A 178 2.12 -8.20 19.22
N ARG A 179 2.22 -9.43 19.76
CA ARG A 179 2.80 -9.67 21.08
C ARG A 179 4.28 -9.29 21.11
N ALA A 180 5.06 -9.74 20.14
CA ALA A 180 6.48 -9.40 20.00
C ALA A 180 6.68 -7.88 19.79
N ALA A 181 5.86 -7.25 18.94
CA ALA A 181 5.91 -5.82 18.72
C ALA A 181 5.60 -5.04 20.00
N SER A 182 4.56 -5.45 20.76
CA SER A 182 4.18 -4.81 22.02
C SER A 182 5.21 -5.04 23.13
N ALA A 183 5.83 -6.21 23.20
CA ALA A 183 6.96 -6.47 24.10
C ALA A 183 8.17 -5.59 23.74
N ALA A 184 8.52 -5.51 22.45
CA ALA A 184 9.57 -4.65 21.97
C ALA A 184 9.27 -3.16 22.20
N ASP A 185 8.01 -2.73 22.18
CA ASP A 185 7.59 -1.36 22.52
C ASP A 185 7.81 -1.08 24.02
N ARG A 186 7.46 -2.02 24.91
CA ARG A 186 7.66 -1.91 26.36
C ARG A 186 9.13 -1.81 26.78
N LEU A 187 10.01 -2.56 26.12
CA LEU A 187 11.44 -2.59 26.45
C LEU A 187 12.19 -1.30 26.06
N ARG A 188 11.59 -0.36 25.30
CA ARG A 188 12.33 0.75 24.65
C ARG A 188 12.74 1.92 25.54
N GLY A 189 12.12 2.07 26.72
CA GLY A 189 12.33 3.22 27.61
C GLY A 189 13.57 3.11 28.50
N GLY A 190 14.07 1.89 28.74
CA GLY A 190 15.17 1.63 29.68
C GLY A 190 16.58 1.88 29.13
N GLY A 191 17.57 1.94 30.03
CA GLY A 191 18.99 2.08 29.69
C GLY A 191 19.50 0.95 28.78
N ALA A 192 19.08 -0.29 29.03
CA ALA A 192 19.42 -1.45 28.19
C ALA A 192 19.01 -1.27 26.72
N ALA A 193 17.84 -0.67 26.44
CA ALA A 193 17.42 -0.41 25.08
C ALA A 193 18.21 0.71 24.40
N ARG A 194 18.78 1.66 25.16
CA ARG A 194 19.74 2.64 24.63
C ARG A 194 21.06 1.96 24.26
N ALA A 195 21.58 1.10 25.14
CA ALA A 195 22.79 0.32 24.87
C ALA A 195 22.63 -0.58 23.64
N LEU A 196 21.51 -1.31 23.52
CA LEU A 196 21.21 -2.13 22.33
C LEU A 196 21.09 -1.30 21.04
N ARG A 197 20.55 -0.06 21.13
CA ARG A 197 20.51 0.85 19.98
C ARG A 197 21.92 1.30 19.59
N ALA A 198 22.77 1.61 20.56
CA ALA A 198 24.16 1.98 20.34
C ALA A 198 24.95 0.83 19.71
N LEU A 199 24.86 -0.37 20.30
CA LEU A 199 25.49 -1.60 19.80
C LEU A 199 25.05 -1.90 18.38
N ARG A 200 23.75 -1.80 18.07
CA ARG A 200 23.25 -1.95 16.70
C ARG A 200 23.84 -0.91 15.75
N GLY A 201 24.00 0.34 16.19
CA GLY A 201 24.59 1.41 15.39
C GLY A 201 26.06 1.15 15.10
N VAL A 202 26.85 0.86 16.15
CA VAL A 202 28.27 0.49 16.05
C VAL A 202 28.44 -0.72 15.15
N ALA A 203 27.72 -1.82 15.42
CA ALA A 203 27.81 -3.04 14.64
C ALA A 203 27.42 -2.83 13.16
N GLY A 204 26.44 -1.95 12.87
CA GLY A 204 26.09 -1.58 11.50
C GLY A 204 27.23 -0.83 10.79
N TRP A 205 27.88 0.14 11.45
CA TRP A 205 29.04 0.83 10.89
C TRP A 205 30.24 -0.10 10.73
N THR A 206 30.49 -0.98 11.69
CA THR A 206 31.54 -2.01 11.59
C THR A 206 31.28 -2.91 10.38
N ALA A 207 30.04 -3.36 10.18
CA ALA A 207 29.68 -4.16 9.01
C ALA A 207 29.87 -3.40 7.68
N LEU A 208 29.55 -2.10 7.65
CA LEU A 208 29.79 -1.27 6.47
C LEU A 208 31.29 -1.10 6.20
N ALA A 209 32.09 -0.87 7.24
CA ALA A 209 33.54 -0.78 7.13
C ALA A 209 34.14 -2.10 6.64
N VAL A 210 33.69 -3.24 7.18
CA VAL A 210 34.07 -4.58 6.69
C VAL A 210 33.73 -4.73 5.22
N ALA A 211 32.51 -4.40 4.79
CA ALA A 211 32.11 -4.50 3.39
C ALA A 211 32.94 -3.60 2.45
N ALA A 212 33.40 -2.44 2.95
CA ALA A 212 34.26 -1.52 2.19
C ALA A 212 35.74 -1.95 2.16
N ILE A 213 36.24 -2.58 3.22
CA ILE A 213 37.64 -3.02 3.35
C ILE A 213 37.87 -4.39 2.71
N ALA A 214 36.87 -5.27 2.73
CA ALA A 214 36.98 -6.63 2.20
C ALA A 214 37.54 -6.71 0.77
N PRO A 215 37.21 -5.82 -0.20
CA PRO A 215 37.82 -5.81 -1.53
C PRO A 215 39.34 -5.69 -1.54
N PHE A 216 39.94 -5.04 -0.54
CA PHE A 216 41.38 -4.87 -0.43
C PHE A 216 42.07 -6.05 0.26
N ALA A 217 41.35 -6.79 1.11
CA ALA A 217 41.85 -7.99 1.78
C ALA A 217 41.67 -9.26 0.93
N LEU A 218 40.62 -9.31 0.11
CA LEU A 218 40.25 -10.39 -0.80
C LEU A 218 40.29 -9.84 -2.24
N SER A 219 41.49 -9.69 -2.80
CA SER A 219 41.78 -8.85 -3.98
C SER A 219 41.08 -9.25 -5.30
N ALA A 220 40.35 -10.37 -5.36
CA ALA A 220 39.51 -10.74 -6.51
C ALA A 220 38.03 -11.00 -6.16
N VAL A 221 37.69 -11.16 -4.87
CA VAL A 221 36.46 -11.86 -4.46
C VAL A 221 35.44 -10.89 -3.83
N ALA A 222 35.90 -9.83 -3.18
CA ALA A 222 35.01 -8.91 -2.47
C ALA A 222 34.60 -7.66 -3.28
N ALA A 223 35.22 -7.40 -4.43
CA ALA A 223 34.88 -6.28 -5.32
C ALA A 223 33.40 -6.21 -5.77
N PRO A 224 32.68 -7.32 -6.05
CA PRO A 224 31.29 -7.27 -6.53
C PRO A 224 30.26 -7.13 -5.41
N VAL A 225 30.63 -7.32 -4.13
CA VAL A 225 29.67 -7.36 -3.01
C VAL A 225 28.93 -6.04 -2.83
N LEU A 226 29.65 -4.92 -2.83
CA LEU A 226 29.05 -3.60 -2.65
C LEU A 226 28.13 -3.23 -3.83
N PRO A 227 28.53 -3.37 -5.11
CA PRO A 227 27.63 -3.19 -6.25
C PRO A 227 26.35 -4.02 -6.16
N VAL A 228 26.43 -5.32 -5.83
CA VAL A 228 25.24 -6.18 -5.74
C VAL A 228 24.29 -5.72 -4.63
N LEU A 229 24.82 -5.30 -3.47
CA LEU A 229 24.00 -4.73 -2.39
C LEU A 229 23.33 -3.41 -2.79
N VAL A 230 24.04 -2.56 -3.52
CA VAL A 230 23.50 -1.30 -4.03
C VAL A 230 22.39 -1.58 -5.04
N THR A 231 22.56 -2.53 -5.95
CA THR A 231 21.52 -2.93 -6.92
C THR A 231 20.28 -3.49 -6.22
N LEU A 232 20.45 -4.39 -5.24
CA LEU A 232 19.33 -4.88 -4.42
C LEU A 232 18.59 -3.73 -3.74
N PHE A 233 19.32 -2.81 -3.10
CA PHE A 233 18.73 -1.66 -2.45
C PHE A 233 17.98 -0.78 -3.45
N ALA A 234 18.57 -0.49 -4.60
CA ALA A 234 18.01 0.35 -5.65
C ALA A 234 16.71 -0.22 -6.22
N VAL A 235 16.67 -1.52 -6.54
CA VAL A 235 15.45 -2.19 -7.06
C VAL A 235 14.33 -2.14 -6.02
N LEU A 236 14.61 -2.52 -4.77
CA LEU A 236 13.61 -2.48 -3.72
C LEU A 236 13.16 -1.06 -3.38
N PHE A 237 14.06 -0.08 -3.46
CA PHE A 237 13.74 1.32 -3.27
C PHE A 237 12.81 1.84 -4.37
N GLN A 238 13.10 1.56 -5.64
CA GLN A 238 12.26 1.93 -6.78
C GLN A 238 10.85 1.34 -6.65
N LEU A 239 10.74 0.04 -6.36
CA LEU A 239 9.45 -0.59 -6.10
C LEU A 239 8.72 0.04 -4.90
N ALA A 240 9.44 0.34 -3.81
CA ALA A 240 8.86 0.97 -2.62
C ALA A 240 8.43 2.44 -2.85
N VAL A 241 9.04 3.14 -3.81
CA VAL A 241 8.63 4.47 -4.26
C VAL A 241 7.37 4.38 -5.10
N LEU A 242 7.27 3.42 -6.02
CA LEU A 242 6.06 3.18 -6.83
C LEU A 242 4.88 2.70 -5.99
N ALA A 243 5.12 1.83 -5.01
CA ALA A 243 4.14 1.26 -4.10
C ALA A 243 3.68 2.27 -3.03
N ARG A 244 3.10 3.40 -3.46
CA ARG A 244 2.72 4.51 -2.57
C ARG A 244 1.74 4.10 -1.50
N SER A 245 0.86 3.13 -1.74
CA SER A 245 -0.11 2.59 -0.78
C SER A 245 0.47 1.63 0.27
N ARG A 246 1.77 1.29 0.21
CA ARG A 246 2.38 0.26 1.07
C ARG A 246 2.12 0.46 2.56
N THR A 247 1.90 -0.65 3.26
CA THR A 247 1.77 -0.71 4.72
C THR A 247 2.98 -1.35 5.39
N VAL A 248 3.88 -1.99 4.63
CA VAL A 248 5.14 -2.54 5.14
C VAL A 248 6.22 -1.46 5.21
N ALA A 249 7.12 -1.56 6.19
CA ALA A 249 8.27 -0.68 6.31
C ALA A 249 9.40 -1.15 5.38
N PHE A 250 10.26 -0.23 4.93
CA PHE A 250 11.40 -0.59 4.09
C PHE A 250 12.36 -1.57 4.81
N SER A 251 12.56 -1.38 6.12
CA SER A 251 13.27 -2.34 6.98
C SER A 251 12.68 -3.75 6.98
N SER A 252 11.37 -3.89 6.74
CA SER A 252 10.75 -5.21 6.61
C SER A 252 11.14 -5.88 5.29
N LEU A 253 11.26 -5.10 4.21
CA LEU A 253 11.70 -5.60 2.91
C LEU A 253 13.13 -6.14 3.00
N LEU A 254 14.05 -5.38 3.58
CA LEU A 254 15.45 -5.84 3.72
C LEU A 254 15.59 -7.09 4.60
N ARG A 255 14.75 -7.24 5.63
CA ARG A 255 14.71 -8.48 6.42
C ARG A 255 14.17 -9.67 5.64
N VAL A 256 13.17 -9.44 4.78
CA VAL A 256 12.66 -10.49 3.89
C VAL A 256 13.68 -10.83 2.81
N ALA A 257 14.47 -9.86 2.33
CA ALA A 257 15.62 -10.13 1.48
C ALA A 257 16.69 -10.96 2.19
N ALA A 258 16.99 -10.68 3.47
CA ALA A 258 17.86 -11.55 4.25
C ALA A 258 17.30 -12.98 4.37
N LEU A 259 15.99 -13.15 4.58
CA LEU A 259 15.35 -14.47 4.58
C LEU A 259 15.45 -15.16 3.21
N GLY A 260 15.22 -14.44 2.11
CA GLY A 260 15.38 -14.95 0.75
C GLY A 260 16.80 -15.42 0.47
N ALA A 261 17.81 -14.67 0.91
CA ALA A 261 19.21 -15.06 0.81
C ALA A 261 19.51 -16.35 1.58
N LEU A 262 18.95 -16.48 2.79
CA LEU A 262 19.11 -17.68 3.62
C LEU A 262 18.40 -18.92 3.05
N LEU A 263 17.47 -18.77 2.10
CA LEU A 263 16.80 -19.89 1.45
C LEU A 263 17.65 -20.59 0.39
N LEU A 264 18.76 -19.99 -0.06
CA LEU A 264 19.63 -20.61 -1.07
C LEU A 264 20.06 -22.03 -0.68
N VAL A 265 20.63 -22.18 0.52
CA VAL A 265 21.15 -23.47 1.02
C VAL A 265 20.06 -24.54 1.16
N PRO A 266 18.94 -24.31 1.89
CA PRO A 266 17.92 -25.34 2.01
C PRO A 266 17.27 -25.70 0.67
N LEU A 267 17.14 -24.77 -0.27
CA LEU A 267 16.59 -25.09 -1.60
C LEU A 267 17.57 -25.92 -2.43
N ALA A 268 18.86 -25.59 -2.42
CA ALA A 268 19.90 -26.42 -3.05
C ALA A 268 19.92 -27.87 -2.50
N LEU A 269 19.73 -28.04 -1.19
CA LEU A 269 19.62 -29.37 -0.58
C LEU A 269 18.38 -30.13 -1.04
N VAL A 270 17.25 -29.44 -1.20
CA VAL A 270 16.01 -30.03 -1.74
C VAL A 270 16.19 -30.41 -3.20
N GLU A 271 16.81 -29.56 -4.02
CA GLU A 271 17.13 -29.86 -5.43
C GLU A 271 17.96 -31.14 -5.54
N ARG A 272 19.04 -31.25 -4.76
CA ARG A 272 19.88 -32.45 -4.72
C ARG A 272 19.11 -33.68 -4.28
N ALA A 273 18.26 -33.56 -3.26
CA ALA A 273 17.45 -34.67 -2.78
C ALA A 273 16.43 -35.14 -3.82
N VAL A 274 15.79 -34.20 -4.54
CA VAL A 274 14.82 -34.51 -5.60
C VAL A 274 15.52 -35.12 -6.81
N ALA A 275 16.64 -34.55 -7.26
CA ALA A 275 17.43 -35.11 -8.35
C ALA A 275 17.93 -36.53 -8.03
N GLY A 276 18.44 -36.75 -6.82
CA GLY A 276 18.85 -38.07 -6.33
C GLY A 276 17.68 -39.07 -6.27
N ALA A 277 16.49 -38.63 -5.84
CA ALA A 277 15.29 -39.47 -5.84
C ALA A 277 14.81 -39.84 -7.26
N LEU A 278 15.11 -39.01 -8.25
CA LEU A 278 14.83 -39.28 -9.67
C LEU A 278 15.93 -40.11 -10.35
N GLY A 279 17.03 -40.42 -9.65
CA GLY A 279 18.18 -41.12 -10.20
C GLY A 279 18.91 -40.35 -11.30
N ALA A 280 18.73 -39.03 -11.35
CA ALA A 280 19.31 -38.17 -12.39
C ALA A 280 20.57 -37.45 -11.89
N ASP A 281 21.52 -37.19 -12.78
CA ASP A 281 22.67 -36.35 -12.45
C ASP A 281 22.20 -34.90 -12.28
N THR A 282 22.65 -34.23 -11.22
CA THR A 282 22.28 -32.86 -10.90
C THR A 282 22.72 -31.83 -11.95
N TYR A 283 23.65 -32.20 -12.83
CA TYR A 283 24.09 -31.39 -13.96
C TYR A 283 23.42 -31.75 -15.29
N ASP A 284 22.60 -32.81 -15.33
CA ASP A 284 21.81 -33.11 -16.52
C ASP A 284 20.79 -32.00 -16.80
N VAL A 285 20.48 -31.80 -18.08
CA VAL A 285 19.58 -30.75 -18.55
C VAL A 285 18.24 -30.78 -17.80
N VAL A 286 17.67 -31.95 -17.54
CA VAL A 286 16.34 -32.08 -16.90
C VAL A 286 16.35 -31.64 -15.43
N PRO A 287 17.24 -32.12 -14.54
CA PRO A 287 17.36 -31.58 -13.18
C PRO A 287 17.74 -30.10 -13.14
N TYR A 288 18.68 -29.66 -13.98
CA TYR A 288 19.13 -28.27 -14.09
C TYR A 288 17.99 -27.30 -14.47
N THR A 289 17.04 -27.77 -15.28
CA THR A 289 15.93 -26.94 -15.76
C THR A 289 14.68 -27.16 -14.92
N TYR A 290 14.06 -28.35 -14.96
CA TYR A 290 12.74 -28.57 -14.39
C TYR A 290 12.76 -28.73 -12.87
N VAL A 291 13.76 -29.42 -12.31
CA VAL A 291 13.83 -29.61 -10.85
C VAL A 291 14.25 -28.30 -10.17
N ALA A 292 15.36 -27.71 -10.60
CA ALA A 292 15.88 -26.47 -10.03
C ALA A 292 14.84 -25.34 -10.12
N VAL A 293 14.33 -25.02 -11.31
CA VAL A 293 13.37 -23.92 -11.48
C VAL A 293 12.10 -24.13 -10.66
N THR A 294 11.59 -25.37 -10.58
CA THR A 294 10.39 -25.66 -9.75
C THR A 294 10.66 -25.43 -8.27
N VAL A 295 11.77 -25.96 -7.75
CA VAL A 295 12.12 -25.83 -6.33
C VAL A 295 12.41 -24.38 -5.98
N GLU A 296 13.16 -23.68 -6.82
CA GLU A 296 13.51 -22.28 -6.61
C GLU A 296 12.29 -21.34 -6.65
N GLU A 297 11.46 -21.41 -7.70
CA GLU A 297 10.30 -20.52 -7.82
C GLU A 297 9.28 -20.76 -6.70
N ALA A 298 9.08 -22.02 -6.29
CA ALA A 298 8.25 -22.34 -5.13
C ALA A 298 8.89 -21.85 -3.82
N GLY A 299 10.20 -22.06 -3.68
CA GLY A 299 10.97 -21.72 -2.49
C GLY A 299 11.03 -20.22 -2.23
N LYS A 300 11.22 -19.40 -3.27
CA LYS A 300 11.24 -17.92 -3.19
C LYS A 300 9.94 -17.35 -2.64
N LEU A 301 8.81 -18.04 -2.78
CA LEU A 301 7.52 -17.63 -2.22
C LEU A 301 7.33 -18.01 -0.74
N LEU A 302 8.18 -18.86 -0.16
CA LEU A 302 8.04 -19.30 1.24
C LEU A 302 7.94 -18.16 2.25
N PRO A 303 8.75 -17.08 2.21
CA PRO A 303 8.62 -15.99 3.17
C PRO A 303 7.26 -15.29 3.12
N LEU A 304 6.61 -15.26 1.94
CA LEU A 304 5.26 -14.73 1.78
C LEU A 304 4.20 -15.74 2.30
N LEU A 305 4.35 -17.02 1.97
CA LEU A 305 3.41 -18.10 2.33
C LEU A 305 3.38 -18.40 3.83
N LEU A 306 4.47 -18.15 4.56
CA LEU A 306 4.54 -18.36 6.01
C LEU A 306 3.93 -17.20 6.83
N LEU A 307 3.70 -16.02 6.24
CA LEU A 307 3.16 -14.85 6.94
C LEU A 307 1.80 -15.10 7.63
N PRO A 308 0.82 -15.79 7.00
CA PRO A 308 -0.45 -16.08 7.66
C PRO A 308 -0.30 -16.96 8.91
N LEU A 309 0.76 -17.77 9.02
CA LEU A 309 0.99 -18.65 10.17
C LEU A 309 1.50 -17.86 11.38
N VAL A 310 2.44 -16.94 11.17
CA VAL A 310 3.10 -16.20 12.27
C VAL A 310 2.48 -14.82 12.55
N ALA A 311 1.75 -14.27 11.58
CA ALA A 311 1.29 -12.88 11.60
C ALA A 311 -0.08 -12.73 10.90
N LEU A 312 -1.02 -13.64 11.17
CA LEU A 312 -2.35 -13.68 10.52
C LEU A 312 -3.09 -12.33 10.58
N ARG A 313 -3.06 -11.63 11.72
CA ARG A 313 -3.76 -10.35 11.88
C ARG A 313 -3.04 -9.26 11.10
N ARG A 314 -1.70 -9.30 11.08
CA ARG A 314 -0.91 -8.42 10.24
C ARG A 314 -1.16 -8.66 8.74
N ALA A 315 -1.25 -9.91 8.30
CA ALA A 315 -1.51 -10.31 6.91
C ALA A 315 -2.85 -9.79 6.40
N ARG A 316 -3.87 -9.72 7.26
CA ARG A 316 -5.18 -9.11 6.95
C ARG A 316 -5.14 -7.58 6.79
N ARG A 317 -4.08 -6.92 7.27
CA ARG A 317 -3.85 -5.47 7.14
C ARG A 317 -2.84 -5.12 6.03
N LEU A 318 -2.36 -6.10 5.29
CA LEU A 318 -1.51 -5.84 4.12
C LEU A 318 -2.35 -5.25 2.99
N ALA A 319 -1.77 -4.26 2.32
CA ALA A 319 -2.21 -3.74 1.05
C ALA A 319 -1.84 -4.70 -0.08
N ALA A 320 -2.46 -4.58 -1.26
CA ALA A 320 -2.17 -5.41 -2.42
C ALA A 320 -0.69 -5.28 -2.83
N VAL A 321 -0.17 -4.05 -2.84
CA VAL A 321 1.25 -3.81 -3.16
C VAL A 321 2.22 -4.44 -2.16
N ASP A 322 1.80 -4.70 -0.92
CA ASP A 322 2.71 -5.29 0.07
C ASP A 322 3.09 -6.72 -0.33
N PHE A 323 2.20 -7.47 -1.00
CA PHE A 323 2.51 -8.81 -1.50
C PHE A 323 3.59 -8.75 -2.59
N ALA A 324 3.48 -7.80 -3.54
CA ALA A 324 4.50 -7.55 -4.55
C ALA A 324 5.85 -7.22 -3.92
N LEU A 325 5.88 -6.29 -2.97
CA LEU A 325 7.12 -5.86 -2.32
C LEU A 325 7.79 -6.95 -1.50
N LEU A 326 7.01 -7.76 -0.76
CA LEU A 326 7.55 -8.85 0.05
C LEU A 326 8.08 -9.99 -0.82
N ALA A 327 7.37 -10.32 -1.90
CA ALA A 327 7.81 -11.31 -2.87
C ALA A 327 9.07 -10.86 -3.62
N ALA A 328 9.08 -9.61 -4.13
CA ALA A 328 10.25 -9.02 -4.76
C ALA A 328 11.46 -8.94 -3.81
N ALA A 329 11.24 -8.64 -2.54
CA ALA A 329 12.30 -8.67 -1.53
C ALA A 329 12.87 -10.08 -1.33
N SER A 330 12.02 -11.11 -1.30
CA SER A 330 12.45 -12.50 -1.19
C SER A 330 13.30 -12.91 -2.40
N GLY A 331 12.80 -12.66 -3.62
CA GLY A 331 13.54 -12.93 -4.86
C GLY A 331 14.85 -12.15 -4.98
N ALA A 332 14.86 -10.86 -4.62
CA ALA A 332 16.07 -10.05 -4.57
C ALA A 332 17.11 -10.60 -3.58
N GLY A 333 16.64 -11.10 -2.43
CA GLY A 333 17.47 -11.76 -1.44
C GLY A 333 18.10 -13.05 -1.96
N PHE A 334 17.30 -13.88 -2.61
CA PHE A 334 17.79 -15.10 -3.26
C PHE A 334 18.84 -14.78 -4.33
N GLN A 335 18.55 -13.80 -5.20
CA GLN A 335 19.48 -13.31 -6.21
C GLN A 335 20.77 -12.75 -5.62
N LEU A 336 20.70 -12.04 -4.49
CA LEU A 336 21.88 -11.58 -3.77
C LEU A 336 22.76 -12.76 -3.36
N ALA A 337 22.17 -13.81 -2.78
CA ALA A 337 22.94 -14.98 -2.36
C ALA A 337 23.58 -15.69 -3.55
N GLU A 338 22.82 -15.87 -4.63
CA GLU A 338 23.30 -16.47 -5.89
C GLU A 338 24.47 -15.67 -6.48
N HIS A 339 24.31 -14.36 -6.66
CA HIS A 339 25.34 -13.50 -7.22
C HIS A 339 26.56 -13.40 -6.33
N LEU A 340 26.40 -13.30 -5.00
CA LEU A 340 27.54 -13.29 -4.10
C LEU A 340 28.31 -14.60 -4.22
N VAL A 341 27.63 -15.74 -4.14
CA VAL A 341 28.25 -17.05 -4.26
C VAL A 341 28.96 -17.25 -5.60
N THR A 342 28.32 -16.88 -6.71
CA THR A 342 28.89 -17.00 -8.05
C THR A 342 30.05 -16.04 -8.28
N ALA A 343 29.93 -14.79 -7.81
CA ALA A 343 30.99 -13.81 -7.95
C ALA A 343 32.21 -14.13 -7.06
N LEU A 344 31.98 -14.74 -5.89
CA LEU A 344 33.05 -15.26 -5.05
C LEU A 344 33.77 -16.43 -5.74
N ALA A 345 33.03 -17.32 -6.42
CA ALA A 345 33.58 -18.52 -7.06
C ALA A 345 34.29 -18.28 -8.42
N VAL A 346 33.86 -17.31 -9.22
CA VAL A 346 34.30 -17.17 -10.63
C VAL A 346 35.03 -15.84 -10.91
N GLY A 347 35.05 -14.88 -9.97
CA GLY A 347 35.84 -13.64 -10.10
C GLY A 347 35.32 -12.63 -11.14
N GLY A 348 33.99 -12.55 -11.31
CA GLY A 348 33.33 -11.65 -12.27
C GLY A 348 32.60 -10.45 -11.64
N SER A 349 32.54 -9.34 -12.38
CA SER A 349 31.74 -8.16 -12.01
C SER A 349 30.26 -8.38 -12.33
N GLY A 350 29.45 -8.75 -11.33
CA GLY A 350 27.99 -8.88 -11.46
C GLY A 350 27.32 -7.52 -11.68
N GLY A 351 27.22 -7.08 -12.94
CA GLY A 351 26.57 -5.83 -13.35
C GLY A 351 25.11 -6.04 -13.75
N GLY A 352 24.19 -5.94 -12.79
CA GLY A 352 22.77 -5.71 -13.09
C GLY A 352 22.50 -4.21 -13.24
N GLY A 353 21.66 -3.82 -14.20
CA GLY A 353 21.23 -2.44 -14.36
C GLY A 353 20.68 -1.86 -13.05
N TRP A 354 21.04 -0.60 -12.75
CA TRP A 354 20.69 0.06 -11.48
C TRP A 354 19.21 0.47 -11.42
N PHE A 355 18.53 0.49 -12.56
CA PHE A 355 17.17 0.99 -12.73
C PHE A 355 16.23 -0.10 -13.23
N LEU A 356 14.99 -0.10 -12.74
CA LEU A 356 13.92 -0.83 -13.40
C LEU A 356 13.58 -0.14 -14.74
N PRO A 357 13.41 -0.92 -15.82
CA PRO A 357 13.51 -2.37 -15.90
C PRO A 357 14.97 -2.83 -15.97
N GLY A 358 15.44 -3.56 -14.95
CA GLY A 358 16.80 -4.08 -14.88
C GLY A 358 16.72 -5.59 -14.98
N GLY A 359 17.12 -6.12 -16.13
CA GLY A 359 17.24 -7.56 -16.41
C GLY A 359 18.63 -7.88 -16.96
N SER A 360 19.01 -9.15 -16.93
CA SER A 360 20.17 -9.68 -17.64
C SER A 360 19.76 -10.13 -19.03
N GLU A 361 20.45 -9.61 -20.04
CA GLU A 361 20.36 -10.08 -21.42
C GLU A 361 21.52 -11.03 -21.67
N VAL A 362 21.21 -12.23 -22.15
CA VAL A 362 22.19 -13.22 -22.59
C VAL A 362 22.37 -13.03 -24.09
N MET A 363 23.60 -12.73 -24.50
CA MET A 363 23.95 -12.48 -25.89
C MET A 363 24.74 -13.67 -26.43
N ASP A 364 24.49 -14.00 -27.70
CA ASP A 364 25.33 -14.87 -28.48
C ASP A 364 26.69 -14.21 -28.68
N ARG A 365 27.79 -14.93 -28.43
CA ARG A 365 29.15 -14.39 -28.53
C ARG A 365 29.62 -14.19 -29.98
N GLU A 366 29.06 -14.95 -30.91
CA GLU A 366 29.46 -14.95 -32.32
C GLU A 366 28.62 -13.97 -33.14
N THR A 367 27.30 -13.96 -32.92
CA THR A 367 26.37 -13.10 -33.68
C THR A 367 26.09 -11.76 -33.00
N GLY A 368 26.31 -11.68 -31.67
CA GLY A 368 25.93 -10.52 -30.87
C GLY A 368 24.42 -10.31 -30.76
N GLU A 369 23.61 -11.33 -31.08
CA GLU A 369 22.15 -11.30 -30.92
C GLU A 369 21.73 -11.72 -29.51
N MET A 370 20.56 -11.25 -29.07
CA MET A 370 20.01 -11.62 -27.76
C MET A 370 19.36 -13.00 -27.84
N VAL A 371 19.87 -13.95 -27.05
CA VAL A 371 19.39 -15.34 -26.98
C VAL A 371 18.41 -15.53 -25.82
N ALA A 372 18.58 -14.77 -24.74
CA ALA A 372 17.66 -14.78 -23.60
C ALA A 372 17.55 -13.39 -22.95
N ALA A 373 16.35 -13.05 -22.48
CA ALA A 373 16.17 -11.97 -21.50
C ALA A 373 15.65 -12.56 -20.19
N PHE A 374 16.29 -12.21 -19.08
CA PHE A 374 15.84 -12.57 -17.75
C PHE A 374 15.75 -11.34 -16.86
N SER A 375 14.56 -11.10 -16.32
CA SER A 375 14.23 -9.91 -15.54
C SER A 375 14.82 -9.91 -14.13
N GLY A 376 15.42 -11.02 -13.70
CA GLY A 376 15.90 -11.20 -12.34
C GLY A 376 14.83 -11.69 -11.38
N HIS A 377 15.26 -12.44 -10.36
CA HIS A 377 14.37 -13.05 -9.36
C HIS A 377 13.54 -12.01 -8.60
N ALA A 378 14.06 -10.81 -8.38
CA ALA A 378 13.31 -9.72 -7.75
C ALA A 378 12.05 -9.35 -8.56
N VAL A 379 12.15 -9.33 -9.89
CA VAL A 379 11.06 -8.93 -10.78
C VAL A 379 10.07 -10.07 -10.98
N THR A 380 10.55 -11.28 -11.29
CA THR A 380 9.69 -12.46 -11.54
C THR A 380 8.92 -12.86 -10.28
N THR A 381 9.59 -12.96 -9.13
CA THR A 381 8.93 -13.25 -7.85
C THR A 381 8.02 -12.08 -7.43
N GLY A 382 8.43 -10.83 -7.69
CA GLY A 382 7.62 -9.64 -7.47
C GLY A 382 6.32 -9.62 -8.28
N LEU A 383 6.36 -10.09 -9.53
CA LEU A 383 5.20 -10.21 -10.42
C LEU A 383 4.18 -11.19 -9.85
N VAL A 384 4.64 -12.37 -9.43
CA VAL A 384 3.79 -13.37 -8.76
C VAL A 384 3.18 -12.78 -7.49
N GLY A 385 3.97 -12.08 -6.68
CA GLY A 385 3.47 -11.37 -5.50
C GLY A 385 2.41 -10.31 -5.81
N ALA A 386 2.58 -9.54 -6.89
CA ALA A 386 1.61 -8.53 -7.32
C ALA A 386 0.28 -9.17 -7.75
N ALA A 387 0.35 -10.25 -8.51
CA ALA A 387 -0.82 -11.02 -8.93
C ALA A 387 -1.58 -11.62 -7.73
N ILE A 388 -0.86 -12.21 -6.77
CA ILE A 388 -1.43 -12.71 -5.51
C ILE A 388 -2.10 -11.57 -4.72
N GLY A 389 -1.41 -10.42 -4.59
CA GLY A 389 -1.93 -9.25 -3.88
C GLY A 389 -3.25 -8.74 -4.47
N LEU A 390 -3.31 -8.59 -5.79
CA LEU A 390 -4.53 -8.21 -6.51
C LEU A 390 -5.67 -9.22 -6.31
N ALA A 391 -5.38 -10.53 -6.37
CA ALA A 391 -6.39 -11.57 -6.17
C ALA A 391 -6.94 -11.57 -4.72
N VAL A 392 -6.04 -11.56 -3.73
CA VAL A 392 -6.37 -11.63 -2.30
C VAL A 392 -7.11 -10.37 -1.82
N VAL A 393 -6.68 -9.19 -2.27
CA VAL A 393 -7.24 -7.91 -1.81
C VAL A 393 -8.45 -7.49 -2.66
N GLY A 394 -8.42 -7.72 -3.97
CA GLY A 394 -9.46 -7.30 -4.90
C GLY A 394 -10.73 -8.17 -4.88
N ARG A 395 -10.64 -9.42 -4.39
CA ARG A 395 -11.79 -10.35 -4.18
C ARG A 395 -12.61 -10.72 -5.42
N GLY A 396 -12.17 -10.33 -6.62
CA GLY A 396 -12.82 -10.74 -7.86
C GLY A 396 -12.45 -12.17 -8.24
N ARG A 397 -13.44 -13.03 -8.53
CA ARG A 397 -13.19 -14.42 -8.99
C ARG A 397 -12.24 -14.47 -10.19
N ARG A 398 -12.32 -13.49 -11.10
CA ARG A 398 -11.44 -13.38 -12.28
C ARG A 398 -9.99 -12.99 -11.95
N LEU A 399 -9.76 -12.28 -10.84
CA LEU A 399 -8.41 -11.88 -10.42
C LEU A 399 -7.58 -13.10 -10.02
N TRP A 400 -8.21 -14.22 -9.65
CA TRP A 400 -7.53 -15.48 -9.37
C TRP A 400 -6.93 -16.16 -10.60
N ALA A 401 -7.20 -15.67 -11.81
CA ALA A 401 -6.46 -16.09 -13.01
C ALA A 401 -5.07 -15.43 -13.10
N LEU A 402 -4.84 -14.31 -12.39
CA LEU A 402 -3.55 -13.60 -12.45
C LEU A 402 -2.40 -14.41 -11.81
N PRO A 403 -2.52 -14.99 -10.59
CA PRO A 403 -1.43 -15.76 -10.00
C PRO A 403 -0.91 -16.92 -10.86
N PRO A 404 -1.75 -17.84 -11.39
CA PRO A 404 -1.24 -18.93 -12.23
C PRO A 404 -0.58 -18.43 -13.51
N LEU A 405 -1.09 -17.35 -14.12
CA LEU A 405 -0.46 -16.74 -15.30
C LEU A 405 0.91 -16.12 -14.96
N ALA A 406 1.02 -15.43 -13.82
CA ALA A 406 2.28 -14.86 -13.36
C ALA A 406 3.31 -15.93 -13.01
N VAL A 407 2.87 -17.04 -12.39
CA VAL A 407 3.74 -18.20 -12.10
C VAL A 407 4.21 -18.83 -13.41
N LEU A 408 3.31 -19.04 -14.38
CA LEU A 408 3.68 -19.58 -15.68
C LEU A 408 4.74 -18.70 -16.37
N LEU A 409 4.55 -17.38 -16.36
CA LEU A 409 5.51 -16.44 -16.95
C LEU A 409 6.87 -16.50 -16.24
N ALA A 410 6.88 -16.39 -14.90
CA ALA A 410 8.12 -16.47 -14.12
C ALA A 410 8.84 -17.80 -14.33
N PHE A 411 8.10 -18.91 -14.37
CA PHE A 411 8.62 -20.25 -14.60
C PHE A 411 9.22 -20.40 -16.00
N LEU A 412 8.51 -19.99 -17.06
CA LEU A 412 9.00 -20.11 -18.43
C LEU A 412 10.22 -19.23 -18.69
N GLU A 413 10.26 -18.01 -18.13
CA GLU A 413 11.40 -17.11 -18.28
C GLU A 413 12.66 -17.68 -17.61
N HIS A 414 12.51 -18.22 -16.40
CA HIS A 414 13.61 -18.85 -15.67
C HIS A 414 14.02 -20.20 -16.30
N LEU A 415 13.05 -21.00 -16.77
CA LEU A 415 13.32 -22.24 -17.50
C LEU A 415 14.09 -21.99 -18.80
N ASN A 416 13.73 -20.94 -19.54
CA ASN A 416 14.45 -20.56 -20.76
C ASN A 416 15.91 -20.21 -20.47
N LEU A 417 16.14 -19.41 -19.43
CA LEU A 417 17.48 -19.04 -19.01
C LEU A 417 18.30 -20.29 -18.67
N ASN A 418 17.76 -21.18 -17.84
CA ASN A 418 18.46 -22.39 -17.43
C ASN A 418 18.71 -23.34 -18.61
N ALA A 419 17.76 -23.47 -19.55
CA ALA A 419 17.95 -24.27 -20.74
C ALA A 419 19.13 -23.76 -21.57
N ILE A 420 19.15 -22.46 -21.86
CA ILE A 420 20.23 -21.83 -22.66
C ILE A 420 21.59 -22.00 -21.99
N LEU A 421 21.66 -21.81 -20.66
CA LEU A 421 22.91 -22.01 -19.90
C LEU A 421 23.38 -23.47 -19.87
N ALA A 422 22.45 -24.42 -19.95
CA ALA A 422 22.76 -25.85 -20.08
C ALA A 422 23.06 -26.26 -21.52
N GLY A 423 23.13 -25.32 -22.48
CA GLY A 423 23.33 -25.63 -23.90
C GLY A 423 22.13 -26.33 -24.55
N ALA A 424 20.93 -26.10 -24.03
CA ALA A 424 19.69 -26.68 -24.48
C ALA A 424 18.68 -25.60 -24.91
N GLU A 425 17.63 -26.02 -25.62
CA GLU A 425 16.53 -25.16 -26.03
C GLU A 425 15.23 -25.57 -25.33
N LEU A 426 14.31 -24.61 -25.17
CA LEU A 426 12.95 -24.92 -24.75
C LEU A 426 12.24 -25.77 -25.81
N HIS A 427 11.32 -26.62 -25.37
CA HIS A 427 10.38 -27.27 -26.27
C HIS A 427 9.64 -26.21 -27.12
N PRO A 428 9.42 -26.42 -28.44
CA PRO A 428 8.86 -25.40 -29.33
C PRO A 428 7.54 -24.80 -28.86
N ALA A 429 6.66 -25.61 -28.24
CA ALA A 429 5.42 -25.12 -27.66
C ALA A 429 5.64 -24.15 -26.49
N SER A 430 6.61 -24.45 -25.60
CA SER A 430 6.98 -23.58 -24.48
C SER A 430 7.65 -22.30 -24.97
N GLY A 431 8.51 -22.40 -25.99
CA GLY A 431 9.12 -21.25 -26.67
C GLY A 431 8.09 -20.34 -27.32
N ALA A 432 7.07 -20.91 -28.00
CA ALA A 432 5.98 -20.14 -28.59
C ALA A 432 5.15 -19.39 -27.53
N VAL A 433 4.82 -20.06 -26.41
CA VAL A 433 4.12 -19.41 -25.29
C VAL A 433 4.96 -18.28 -24.69
N LEU A 434 6.25 -18.52 -24.44
CA LEU A 434 7.17 -17.49 -23.95
C LEU A 434 7.28 -16.30 -24.91
N GLY A 435 7.33 -16.56 -26.22
CA GLY A 435 7.34 -15.53 -27.27
C GLY A 435 6.08 -14.67 -27.26
N VAL A 436 4.89 -15.27 -27.15
CA VAL A 436 3.61 -14.54 -27.00
C VAL A 436 3.58 -13.67 -25.75
N LEU A 437 4.24 -14.11 -24.68
CA LEU A 437 4.36 -13.38 -23.42
C LEU A 437 5.48 -12.31 -23.42
N GLY A 438 6.18 -12.14 -24.54
CA GLY A 438 7.18 -11.09 -24.74
C GLY A 438 8.62 -11.48 -24.39
N GLY A 439 8.91 -12.78 -24.29
CA GLY A 439 10.29 -13.29 -24.21
C GLY A 439 11.08 -12.85 -22.97
N GLY A 440 10.40 -12.45 -21.89
CA GLY A 440 11.01 -11.88 -20.68
C GLY A 440 11.19 -10.35 -20.72
N VAL A 441 11.25 -9.73 -21.90
CA VAL A 441 11.43 -8.26 -22.05
C VAL A 441 10.25 -7.47 -21.48
N LEU A 442 9.03 -8.00 -21.60
CA LEU A 442 7.81 -7.34 -21.11
C LEU A 442 7.53 -7.56 -19.62
N THR A 443 8.18 -8.53 -18.98
CA THR A 443 7.93 -8.93 -17.59
C THR A 443 8.10 -7.76 -16.59
N PRO A 444 9.15 -6.92 -16.67
CA PRO A 444 9.30 -5.78 -15.76
C PRO A 444 8.19 -4.74 -15.92
N PHE A 445 7.75 -4.48 -17.16
CA PHE A 445 6.65 -3.56 -17.44
C PHE A 445 5.32 -4.09 -16.92
N LEU A 446 5.09 -5.39 -17.08
CA LEU A 446 3.91 -6.05 -16.52
C LEU A 446 3.90 -5.92 -14.99
N LEU A 447 5.04 -6.12 -14.32
CA LEU A 447 5.17 -5.87 -12.88
C LEU A 447 4.79 -4.43 -12.52
N VAL A 448 5.31 -3.43 -13.23
CA VAL A 448 4.97 -2.02 -12.98
C VAL A 448 3.47 -1.78 -13.15
N VAL A 449 2.85 -2.32 -14.20
CA VAL A 449 1.39 -2.22 -14.43
C VAL A 449 0.61 -2.86 -13.28
N LEU A 450 0.99 -4.06 -12.83
CA LEU A 450 0.32 -4.72 -11.71
C LEU A 450 0.49 -3.96 -10.39
N VAL A 451 1.66 -3.35 -10.16
CA VAL A 451 1.90 -2.49 -8.99
C VAL A 451 1.01 -1.24 -9.06
N LEU A 452 0.90 -0.58 -10.21
CA LEU A 452 0.02 0.59 -10.38
C LEU A 452 -1.46 0.22 -10.16
N CYS A 453 -1.91 -0.91 -10.71
CA CYS A 453 -3.25 -1.46 -10.46
C CYS A 453 -3.48 -1.74 -8.97
N ALA A 454 -2.48 -2.31 -8.29
CA ALA A 454 -2.54 -2.59 -6.86
C ALA A 454 -2.61 -1.29 -6.04
N VAL A 455 -1.84 -0.25 -6.38
CA VAL A 455 -1.93 1.07 -5.74
C VAL A 455 -3.33 1.68 -5.90
N ALA A 456 -3.89 1.65 -7.11
CA ALA A 456 -5.23 2.18 -7.38
C ALA A 456 -6.31 1.42 -6.60
N LEU A 457 -6.22 0.08 -6.56
CA LEU A 457 -7.09 -0.77 -5.76
C LEU A 457 -6.99 -0.45 -4.27
N ASP A 458 -5.79 -0.29 -3.74
CA ASP A 458 -5.55 0.00 -2.33
C ASP A 458 -6.16 1.34 -1.94
N TYR A 459 -5.92 2.42 -2.69
CA TYR A 459 -6.50 3.73 -2.36
C TYR A 459 -8.02 3.74 -2.50
N ARG A 460 -8.59 2.97 -3.45
CA ARG A 460 -10.04 2.78 -3.53
C ARG A 460 -10.60 2.12 -2.27
N LEU A 461 -9.94 1.07 -1.75
CA LEU A 461 -10.38 0.41 -0.51
C LEU A 461 -10.10 1.25 0.74
N ILE A 462 -9.00 2.00 0.80
CA ILE A 462 -8.70 2.91 1.91
C ILE A 462 -9.80 3.98 2.03
N ALA A 463 -10.34 4.45 0.90
CA ALA A 463 -11.40 5.45 0.89
C ALA A 463 -12.70 4.96 1.56
N THR A 464 -13.02 3.66 1.48
CA THR A 464 -14.22 3.08 2.12
C THR A 464 -14.08 2.96 3.64
N ALA A 465 -12.85 3.07 4.18
CA ALA A 465 -12.56 3.00 5.61
C ALA A 465 -12.54 4.37 6.30
N ALA A 466 -13.10 5.41 5.67
CA ALA A 466 -13.11 6.76 6.23
C ALA A 466 -13.89 6.87 7.55
N GLU A 467 -14.80 5.93 7.83
CA GLU A 467 -15.58 5.86 9.07
C GLU A 467 -14.73 5.55 10.32
N SER A 468 -13.65 4.78 10.16
CA SER A 468 -12.83 4.31 11.28
C SER A 468 -11.40 4.84 11.26
N THR A 469 -10.98 5.51 10.17
CA THR A 469 -9.63 6.04 10.04
C THR A 469 -9.58 7.55 10.17
N PRO A 470 -8.69 8.11 11.02
CA PRO A 470 -8.60 9.54 11.19
C PRO A 470 -8.22 10.22 9.86
N PRO A 471 -8.68 11.46 9.62
CA PRO A 471 -8.35 12.19 8.41
C PRO A 471 -6.84 12.46 8.33
N LEU A 472 -6.36 12.69 7.11
CA LEU A 472 -5.03 13.29 6.92
C LEU A 472 -5.08 14.75 7.38
N PRO A 473 -3.99 15.30 7.94
CA PRO A 473 -3.95 16.72 8.30
C PRO A 473 -4.23 17.63 7.09
N GLY A 474 -5.04 18.67 7.27
CA GLY A 474 -5.41 19.63 6.22
C GLY A 474 -6.46 19.11 5.22
N LEU A 475 -6.92 19.99 4.35
CA LEU A 475 -7.93 19.67 3.34
C LEU A 475 -7.36 18.81 2.19
N PRO A 476 -8.17 17.91 1.60
CA PRO A 476 -7.72 17.09 0.47
C PRO A 476 -7.45 17.97 -0.76
N PRO A 477 -6.27 17.85 -1.39
CA PRO A 477 -5.94 18.58 -2.61
C PRO A 477 -6.77 18.07 -3.79
N LEU A 478 -6.75 18.82 -4.91
CA LEU A 478 -7.40 18.44 -6.16
C LEU A 478 -8.93 18.22 -6.05
N ALA A 479 -9.60 18.85 -5.07
CA ALA A 479 -11.05 18.74 -4.88
C ALA A 479 -11.83 19.06 -6.17
N GLY A 480 -11.42 20.07 -6.93
CA GLY A 480 -12.03 20.41 -8.22
C GLY A 480 -11.91 19.31 -9.29
N LEU A 481 -10.76 18.65 -9.38
CA LEU A 481 -10.54 17.55 -10.33
C LEU A 481 -11.39 16.33 -9.95
N ARG A 482 -11.42 15.98 -8.67
CA ARG A 482 -12.25 14.90 -8.13
C ARG A 482 -13.74 15.14 -8.34
N ARG A 483 -14.19 16.37 -8.08
CA ARG A 483 -15.57 16.81 -8.33
C ARG A 483 -15.94 16.62 -9.80
N ARG A 484 -15.11 17.09 -10.73
CA ARG A 484 -15.32 16.92 -12.18
C ARG A 484 -15.35 15.45 -12.59
N ALA A 485 -14.44 14.63 -12.06
CA ALA A 485 -14.41 13.21 -12.35
C ALA A 485 -15.67 12.48 -11.86
N ARG A 486 -16.18 12.83 -10.67
CA ARG A 486 -17.42 12.26 -10.15
C ARG A 486 -18.65 12.71 -10.93
N GLY A 487 -18.79 14.00 -11.21
CA GLY A 487 -19.91 14.50 -12.02
C GLY A 487 -20.00 13.79 -13.37
N ARG A 488 -18.85 13.61 -14.05
CA ARG A 488 -18.78 12.81 -15.29
C ARG A 488 -19.16 11.34 -15.08
N ALA A 489 -18.69 10.72 -13.99
CA ALA A 489 -19.04 9.33 -13.69
C ALA A 489 -20.53 9.15 -13.41
N VAL A 490 -21.16 10.06 -12.67
CA VAL A 490 -22.61 10.07 -12.41
C VAL A 490 -23.35 10.21 -13.75
N ALA A 491 -23.02 11.22 -14.56
CA ALA A 491 -23.64 11.44 -15.86
C ALA A 491 -23.48 10.24 -16.82
N MET A 492 -22.34 9.56 -16.81
CA MET A 492 -22.13 8.34 -17.60
C MET A 492 -22.95 7.17 -17.08
N ARG A 493 -23.01 6.96 -15.76
CA ARG A 493 -23.73 5.84 -15.14
C ARG A 493 -25.23 5.89 -15.35
N VAL A 494 -25.81 7.09 -15.28
CA VAL A 494 -27.25 7.30 -15.56
C VAL A 494 -27.60 6.89 -17.00
N ARG A 495 -26.66 7.05 -17.94
CA ARG A 495 -26.84 6.67 -19.35
C ARG A 495 -26.58 5.20 -19.64
N VAL A 496 -26.05 4.42 -18.70
CA VAL A 496 -25.81 2.98 -18.91
C VAL A 496 -27.15 2.26 -18.80
N PRO A 497 -27.67 1.65 -19.89
CA PRO A 497 -28.96 0.99 -19.84
C PRO A 497 -28.96 -0.20 -18.85
N GLY A 498 -30.12 -0.48 -18.26
CA GLY A 498 -30.27 -1.59 -17.32
C GLY A 498 -30.32 -2.97 -17.99
N ASP A 499 -30.73 -2.99 -19.26
CA ASP A 499 -31.06 -4.15 -20.08
C ASP A 499 -29.90 -4.68 -20.95
N ILE A 500 -28.78 -3.94 -21.05
CA ILE A 500 -27.60 -4.42 -21.78
C ILE A 500 -26.95 -5.62 -21.10
N ALA A 501 -26.30 -6.46 -21.92
CA ALA A 501 -25.67 -7.70 -21.44
C ALA A 501 -24.71 -7.45 -20.26
N PRO A 502 -24.71 -8.31 -19.21
CA PRO A 502 -24.01 -8.05 -17.95
C PRO A 502 -22.50 -7.83 -18.06
N GLY A 503 -21.87 -8.37 -19.12
CA GLY A 503 -20.46 -8.13 -19.43
C GLY A 503 -20.19 -6.67 -19.81
N PHE A 504 -20.92 -6.18 -20.82
CA PHE A 504 -20.82 -4.80 -21.30
C PHE A 504 -21.22 -3.79 -20.22
N ARG A 505 -22.29 -4.07 -19.46
CA ARG A 505 -22.69 -3.21 -18.34
C ARG A 505 -21.58 -3.03 -17.33
N ARG A 506 -20.92 -4.11 -16.92
CA ARG A 506 -19.79 -4.05 -15.98
C ARG A 506 -18.60 -3.29 -16.56
N ALA A 507 -18.29 -3.48 -17.84
CA ALA A 507 -17.23 -2.75 -18.51
C ALA A 507 -17.52 -1.25 -18.57
N ALA A 508 -18.75 -0.87 -18.94
CA ALA A 508 -19.19 0.53 -18.99
C ALA A 508 -19.14 1.20 -17.60
N LEU A 509 -19.63 0.52 -16.55
CA LEU A 509 -19.57 1.03 -15.18
C LEU A 509 -18.13 1.15 -14.68
N ALA A 510 -17.28 0.16 -14.97
CA ALA A 510 -15.86 0.22 -14.63
C ALA A 510 -15.14 1.38 -15.36
N TRP A 511 -15.50 1.64 -16.61
CA TRP A 511 -14.98 2.75 -17.40
C TRP A 511 -15.42 4.10 -16.83
N ALA A 512 -16.69 4.24 -16.42
CA ALA A 512 -17.20 5.44 -15.77
C ALA A 512 -16.51 5.69 -14.40
N GLU A 513 -16.17 4.63 -13.67
CA GLU A 513 -15.48 4.72 -12.37
C GLU A 513 -13.97 4.99 -12.46
N LEU A 514 -13.34 4.62 -13.57
CA LEU A 514 -11.89 4.68 -13.72
C LEU A 514 -11.33 6.10 -13.47
N PRO A 515 -11.88 7.18 -14.06
CA PRO A 515 -11.44 8.54 -13.77
C PRO A 515 -11.58 8.92 -12.29
N VAL A 516 -12.64 8.49 -11.62
CA VAL A 516 -12.84 8.75 -10.17
C VAL A 516 -11.78 8.03 -9.35
N THR A 517 -11.49 6.78 -9.68
CA THR A 517 -10.46 5.98 -9.00
C THR A 517 -9.07 6.60 -9.19
N LEU A 518 -8.71 6.98 -10.41
CA LEU A 518 -7.41 7.58 -10.72
C LEU A 518 -7.23 8.95 -10.06
N THR A 519 -8.23 9.83 -10.16
CA THR A 519 -8.17 11.17 -9.55
C THR A 519 -8.19 11.13 -8.03
N THR A 520 -8.93 10.19 -7.42
CA THR A 520 -8.91 9.98 -5.97
C THR A 520 -7.56 9.44 -5.51
N THR A 521 -7.00 8.47 -6.24
CA THR A 521 -5.66 7.91 -5.98
C THR A 521 -4.60 9.00 -6.04
N LEU A 522 -4.59 9.79 -7.13
CA LEU A 522 -3.66 10.89 -7.30
C LEU A 522 -3.80 11.93 -6.19
N ALA A 523 -5.02 12.35 -5.85
CA ALA A 523 -5.26 13.30 -4.77
C ALA A 523 -4.74 12.80 -3.42
N MET A 524 -4.93 11.51 -3.11
CA MET A 524 -4.42 10.91 -1.87
C MET A 524 -2.88 10.86 -1.85
N ILE A 525 -2.24 10.48 -2.96
CA ILE A 525 -0.78 10.48 -3.08
C ILE A 525 -0.23 11.90 -2.88
N VAL A 526 -0.82 12.88 -3.54
CA VAL A 526 -0.43 14.30 -3.42
C VAL A 526 -0.63 14.81 -1.99
N HIS A 527 -1.74 14.46 -1.33
CA HIS A 527 -1.99 14.84 0.07
C HIS A 527 -0.90 14.29 1.00
N GLU A 528 -0.58 13.01 0.86
CA GLU A 528 0.43 12.35 1.69
C GLU A 528 1.84 12.90 1.42
N LEU A 529 2.16 13.22 0.16
CA LEU A 529 3.42 13.88 -0.21
C LEU A 529 3.49 15.29 0.39
N ALA A 530 2.44 16.10 0.25
CA ALA A 530 2.40 17.44 0.84
C ALA A 530 2.58 17.41 2.36
N ALA A 531 1.93 16.45 3.06
CA ALA A 531 2.12 16.24 4.49
C ALA A 531 3.57 15.85 4.82
N CYS A 532 4.22 15.02 4.00
CA CYS A 532 5.63 14.66 4.19
C CYS A 532 6.56 15.85 3.91
N THR A 533 6.30 16.67 2.89
CA THR A 533 7.12 17.84 2.54
C THR A 533 7.05 18.90 3.63
N ILE A 534 5.85 19.20 4.16
CA ILE A 534 5.68 20.09 5.31
C ILE A 534 6.40 19.49 6.53
N ALA A 535 6.22 18.18 6.79
CA ALA A 535 6.89 17.52 7.91
C ALA A 535 8.42 17.57 7.81
N ALA A 536 8.98 17.43 6.60
CA ALA A 536 10.42 17.54 6.35
C ALA A 536 10.94 18.94 6.71
N ARG A 537 10.17 20.00 6.39
CA ARG A 537 10.49 21.37 6.79
C ARG A 537 10.41 21.60 8.31
N ARG A 538 9.59 20.83 9.02
CA ARG A 538 9.54 20.84 10.50
C ARG A 538 10.67 20.01 11.15
N GLY A 539 11.53 19.37 10.34
CA GLY A 539 12.69 18.62 10.78
C GLY A 539 12.49 17.09 10.84
N PRO A 540 13.57 16.34 11.11
CA PRO A 540 13.61 14.88 10.99
C PRO A 540 12.63 14.15 11.92
N ALA A 541 12.36 14.69 13.10
CA ALA A 541 11.43 14.10 14.05
C ALA A 541 9.99 14.08 13.53
N THR A 542 9.53 15.23 13.05
CA THR A 542 8.19 15.38 12.48
C THR A 542 8.04 14.53 11.22
N LEU A 543 9.05 14.51 10.35
CA LEU A 543 9.05 13.66 9.16
C LEU A 543 8.97 12.16 9.50
N GLY A 544 9.76 11.71 10.47
CA GLY A 544 9.75 10.32 10.92
C GLY A 544 8.40 9.90 11.52
N ASP A 545 7.78 10.78 12.30
CA ASP A 545 6.43 10.58 12.84
C ASP A 545 5.37 10.53 11.73
N THR A 546 5.45 11.41 10.73
CA THR A 546 4.57 11.40 9.55
C THR A 546 4.66 10.08 8.79
N TRP A 547 5.87 9.59 8.46
CA TRP A 547 6.02 8.31 7.76
C TRP A 547 5.48 7.11 8.55
N ARG A 548 5.61 7.13 9.88
CA ARG A 548 5.01 6.11 10.75
C ARG A 548 3.48 6.22 10.75
N PHE A 549 2.96 7.43 10.91
CA PHE A 549 1.54 7.71 10.95
C PHE A 549 0.86 7.26 9.65
N LEU A 550 1.35 7.70 8.48
CA LEU A 550 0.79 7.33 7.18
C LEU A 550 0.72 5.81 7.00
N ARG A 551 1.81 5.11 7.30
CA ARG A 551 1.87 3.65 7.19
C ARG A 551 0.86 2.95 8.12
N ARG A 552 0.77 3.40 9.38
CA ARG A 552 -0.18 2.85 10.38
C ARG A 552 -1.63 3.17 10.03
N ARG A 553 -1.89 4.35 9.47
CA ARG A 553 -3.20 4.78 8.98
C ARG A 553 -3.67 3.89 7.83
N ARG A 554 -2.83 3.67 6.81
CA ARG A 554 -3.15 2.76 5.69
C ARG A 554 -3.36 1.33 6.16
N ALA A 555 -2.54 0.83 7.09
CA ALA A 555 -2.73 -0.51 7.65
C ALA A 555 -4.08 -0.68 8.38
N ASN A 556 -4.53 0.35 9.11
CA ASN A 556 -5.84 0.33 9.76
C ASN A 556 -6.98 0.45 8.75
N ALA A 557 -6.84 1.33 7.76
CA ALA A 557 -7.80 1.45 6.66
C ALA A 557 -7.96 0.11 5.92
N MET A 558 -6.85 -0.58 5.66
CA MET A 558 -6.89 -1.91 5.05
C MET A 558 -7.50 -2.96 5.94
N GLY A 559 -7.20 -2.93 7.24
CA GLY A 559 -7.85 -3.82 8.20
C GLY A 559 -9.38 -3.66 8.17
N GLU A 560 -9.87 -2.43 8.14
CA GLU A 560 -11.29 -2.12 8.08
C GLU A 560 -11.93 -2.59 6.76
N ALA A 561 -11.42 -2.10 5.63
CA ALA A 561 -11.97 -2.46 4.32
C ALA A 561 -11.89 -3.97 4.05
N ARG A 562 -10.89 -4.67 4.61
CA ARG A 562 -10.76 -6.12 4.49
C ARG A 562 -11.54 -6.90 5.55
N SER A 563 -12.01 -6.27 6.63
CA SER A 563 -12.89 -6.91 7.61
C SER A 563 -14.22 -7.33 6.98
N ALA A 564 -14.67 -6.54 5.99
CA ALA A 564 -15.99 -6.63 5.37
C ALA A 564 -17.12 -6.54 6.40
N GLY A 565 -16.91 -5.74 7.45
CA GLY A 565 -17.84 -5.55 8.55
C GLY A 565 -17.77 -6.61 9.66
N ARG A 566 -16.85 -7.57 9.57
CA ARG A 566 -16.60 -8.53 10.65
C ARG A 566 -15.75 -7.90 11.75
N PRO A 567 -15.92 -8.30 13.03
CA PRO A 567 -15.05 -7.85 14.10
C PRO A 567 -13.57 -8.10 13.79
N TRP A 568 -12.74 -7.07 13.93
CA TRP A 568 -11.31 -7.14 13.69
C TRP A 568 -10.55 -6.28 14.70
N ARG A 569 -9.23 -6.50 14.80
CA ARG A 569 -8.37 -5.85 15.80
C ARG A 569 -7.60 -4.68 15.20
N HIS A 570 -7.88 -3.47 15.66
CA HIS A 570 -7.08 -2.28 15.37
C HIS A 570 -5.68 -2.39 16.00
N TYR A 571 -4.65 -2.08 15.22
CA TYR A 571 -3.27 -2.01 15.72
C TYR A 571 -2.45 -0.96 14.95
N PRO A 572 -2.02 0.15 15.57
CA PRO A 572 -2.32 0.56 16.96
C PRO A 572 -3.81 0.81 17.19
N SER A 573 -4.22 1.05 18.44
CA SER A 573 -5.63 1.35 18.75
C SER A 573 -6.11 2.59 17.99
N GLN A 574 -7.42 2.68 17.74
CA GLN A 574 -8.01 3.83 17.07
C GLN A 574 -7.75 5.13 17.85
N GLN A 575 -7.86 5.10 19.18
CA GLN A 575 -7.56 6.24 20.05
C GLN A 575 -6.11 6.72 19.92
N ASP A 576 -5.14 5.79 19.89
CA ASP A 576 -3.73 6.14 19.71
C ASP A 576 -3.46 6.73 18.32
N LEU A 577 -4.11 6.18 17.29
CA LEU A 577 -3.98 6.67 15.92
C LEU A 577 -4.57 8.07 15.77
N THR A 578 -5.74 8.34 16.36
CA THR A 578 -6.35 9.67 16.36
C THR A 578 -5.54 10.67 17.18
N ARG A 579 -5.02 10.27 18.35
CA ARG A 579 -4.10 11.11 19.14
C ARG A 579 -2.86 11.48 18.32
N THR A 580 -2.28 10.52 17.61
CA THR A 580 -1.14 10.75 16.72
C THR A 580 -1.49 11.70 15.58
N ALA A 581 -2.69 11.57 14.99
CA ALA A 581 -3.15 12.46 13.92
C ALA A 581 -3.27 13.92 14.39
N ARG A 582 -3.88 14.15 15.57
CA ARG A 582 -4.02 15.50 16.15
C ARG A 582 -2.67 16.09 16.53
N ASP A 583 -1.79 15.29 17.12
CA ASP A 583 -0.43 15.74 17.47
C ASP A 583 0.35 16.13 16.22
N LEU A 584 0.25 15.32 15.16
CA LEU A 584 0.87 15.64 13.88
C LEU A 584 0.29 16.92 13.27
N ALA A 585 -1.04 17.09 13.25
CA ALA A 585 -1.67 18.31 12.75
C ALA A 585 -1.18 19.57 13.48
N ARG A 586 -1.02 19.50 14.81
CA ARG A 586 -0.40 20.59 15.61
C ARG A 586 1.03 20.88 15.17
N ARG A 587 1.88 19.85 15.05
CA ARG A 587 3.29 20.01 14.63
C ARG A 587 3.45 20.53 13.21
N LEU A 588 2.50 20.23 12.32
CA LEU A 588 2.50 20.75 10.94
C LEU A 588 2.04 22.21 10.86
N GLY A 589 1.44 22.76 11.93
CA GLY A 589 0.89 24.12 11.96
C GLY A 589 -0.51 24.23 11.35
N LEU A 590 -1.27 23.12 11.36
CA LEU A 590 -2.62 23.00 10.82
C LEU A 590 -3.69 22.99 11.94
N ALA A 591 -3.28 23.06 13.20
CA ALA A 591 -4.21 23.14 14.33
C ALA A 591 -4.60 24.59 14.62
N ALA A 592 -5.43 25.16 13.74
CA ALA A 592 -6.29 26.31 14.01
C ALA A 592 -7.18 26.50 12.78
N THR A 593 -8.48 26.15 12.94
CA THR A 593 -9.71 26.65 12.26
C THR A 593 -10.66 25.51 11.90
N GLY A 594 -11.64 25.23 12.77
CA GLY A 594 -12.95 24.84 12.28
C GLY A 594 -13.59 26.05 11.59
N GLY A 595 -14.34 25.82 10.51
CA GLY A 595 -15.15 26.84 9.85
C GLY A 595 -14.66 27.25 8.46
N VAL A 596 -15.35 26.72 7.45
CA VAL A 596 -15.69 27.26 6.11
C VAL A 596 -14.92 28.51 5.62
N THR A 597 -14.22 28.39 4.49
CA THR A 597 -14.53 29.10 3.22
C THR A 597 -13.59 28.70 2.09
N ALA A 598 -14.16 28.64 0.88
CA ALA A 598 -13.51 28.31 -0.37
C ALA A 598 -12.67 29.47 -0.92
N MET A 599 -11.52 29.18 -1.55
CA MET A 599 -11.18 29.52 -2.95
C MET A 599 -9.66 29.50 -3.24
N THR A 600 -9.34 28.98 -4.43
CA THR A 600 -8.11 29.16 -5.24
C THR A 600 -6.77 28.72 -4.63
N GLY A 601 -5.82 28.13 -5.33
CA GLY A 601 -5.60 27.88 -6.75
C GLY A 601 -4.34 27.00 -6.87
N ALA A 602 -4.13 26.46 -8.05
CA ALA A 602 -3.08 25.49 -8.35
C ALA A 602 -1.68 25.89 -7.83
N ALA A 603 -1.02 24.95 -7.16
CA ALA A 603 0.43 24.86 -7.13
C ALA A 603 0.81 23.41 -7.41
N ALA A 604 0.84 23.08 -8.70
CA ALA A 604 1.69 22.01 -9.19
C ALA A 604 3.13 22.46 -8.93
N LEU A 605 3.95 21.61 -8.31
CA LEU A 605 5.40 21.72 -8.46
C LEU A 605 6.14 20.44 -8.07
N ALA A 606 6.96 20.03 -9.04
CA ALA A 606 8.19 19.26 -8.97
C ALA A 606 8.11 17.84 -8.38
N VAL A 607 7.71 16.91 -9.24
CA VAL A 607 8.44 15.64 -9.34
C VAL A 607 9.81 15.98 -9.90
N SER A 608 10.83 16.06 -9.04
CA SER A 608 12.21 16.09 -9.48
C SER A 608 12.60 14.67 -9.91
N GLY A 609 12.25 14.33 -11.15
CA GLY A 609 12.96 13.32 -11.90
C GLY A 609 14.28 13.94 -12.35
N VAL A 610 15.37 13.55 -11.73
CA VAL A 610 16.67 13.56 -12.39
C VAL A 610 16.96 12.11 -12.72
N ALA A 611 16.37 11.63 -13.82
CA ALA A 611 16.93 10.52 -14.57
C ALA A 611 17.87 11.18 -15.58
N ALA A 612 19.17 11.23 -15.26
CA ALA A 612 20.17 11.43 -16.29
C ALA A 612 20.15 10.19 -17.20
N PRO A 613 20.29 10.32 -18.52
CA PRO A 613 20.60 9.18 -19.37
C PRO A 613 22.07 8.82 -19.08
N VAL A 614 22.28 7.97 -18.08
CA VAL A 614 23.56 7.29 -17.96
C VAL A 614 23.49 6.13 -18.92
N VAL A 615 24.19 6.26 -20.05
CA VAL A 615 24.51 5.14 -20.92
C VAL A 615 25.21 4.10 -20.03
N ALA A 616 24.51 3.00 -19.76
CA ALA A 616 25.10 1.89 -19.02
C ALA A 616 26.26 1.33 -19.84
N PRO A 617 27.46 1.15 -19.25
CA PRO A 617 28.49 0.38 -19.92
C PRO A 617 27.97 -1.04 -20.13
N ARG A 618 28.08 -1.52 -21.37
CA ARG A 618 27.80 -2.91 -21.75
C ARG A 618 28.78 -3.81 -20.98
N THR A 619 28.28 -4.54 -19.99
CA THR A 619 29.04 -5.60 -19.32
C THR A 619 28.76 -6.93 -20.01
N PRO A 620 29.79 -7.77 -20.24
CA PRO A 620 29.59 -9.12 -20.76
C PRO A 620 28.71 -9.92 -19.80
N ALA A 621 27.89 -10.80 -20.37
CA ALA A 621 26.93 -11.65 -19.68
C ALA A 621 27.55 -12.29 -18.43
N GLY A 622 27.04 -11.90 -17.26
CA GLY A 622 27.30 -12.62 -16.02
C GLY A 622 26.60 -13.97 -16.08
N GLU A 623 27.32 -15.05 -15.80
CA GLU A 623 26.75 -16.40 -15.70
C GLU A 623 25.75 -16.46 -14.51
N PRO A 624 24.47 -16.74 -14.75
CA PRO A 624 23.53 -17.15 -13.71
C PRO A 624 23.88 -18.58 -13.27
N GLY A 625 23.77 -18.86 -11.98
CA GLY A 625 24.07 -20.18 -11.43
C GLY A 625 23.04 -20.52 -10.36
N TYR A 626 22.09 -21.40 -10.70
CA TYR A 626 21.01 -21.89 -9.83
C TYR A 626 21.50 -22.49 -8.50
N ALA A 627 20.58 -22.69 -7.54
CA ALA A 627 20.90 -22.88 -6.12
C ALA A 627 21.91 -24.00 -5.83
N LEU A 628 21.74 -25.17 -6.43
CA LEU A 628 22.66 -26.29 -6.25
C LEU A 628 24.04 -26.03 -6.86
N LEU A 629 24.12 -25.51 -8.08
CA LEU A 629 25.40 -25.15 -8.70
C LEU A 629 26.09 -24.02 -7.94
N ALA A 630 25.33 -23.02 -7.45
CA ALA A 630 25.84 -21.99 -6.57
C ALA A 630 26.41 -22.62 -5.29
N LEU A 631 25.67 -23.52 -4.62
CA LEU A 631 26.14 -24.19 -3.41
C LEU A 631 27.42 -25.00 -3.66
N GLU A 632 27.49 -25.77 -4.74
CA GLU A 632 28.66 -26.59 -5.07
C GLU A 632 29.86 -25.72 -5.46
N ARG A 633 29.66 -24.69 -6.30
CA ARG A 633 30.68 -23.68 -6.59
C ARG A 633 31.17 -23.01 -5.31
N SER A 634 30.28 -22.73 -4.36
CA SER A 634 30.66 -22.16 -3.06
C SER A 634 31.51 -23.13 -2.24
N GLN A 635 31.17 -24.42 -2.22
CA GLN A 635 31.90 -25.43 -1.45
C GLN A 635 33.29 -25.65 -2.03
N THR A 636 33.39 -25.78 -3.35
CA THR A 636 34.67 -25.91 -4.06
C THR A 636 35.53 -24.67 -3.87
N TRP A 637 34.94 -23.48 -3.95
CA TRP A 637 35.63 -22.22 -3.70
C TRP A 637 36.14 -22.14 -2.25
N PHE A 638 35.27 -22.36 -1.26
CA PHE A 638 35.64 -22.34 0.16
C PHE A 638 36.75 -23.35 0.50
N ALA A 639 36.73 -24.53 -0.12
CA ALA A 639 37.75 -25.54 0.06
C ALA A 639 39.12 -25.13 -0.53
N GLY A 640 39.13 -24.24 -1.52
CA GLY A 640 40.35 -23.69 -2.13
C GLY A 640 40.89 -22.42 -1.46
N LEU A 641 40.19 -21.88 -0.46
CA LEU A 641 40.62 -20.68 0.25
C LEU A 641 41.73 -20.97 1.25
N SER A 642 42.65 -20.00 1.41
CA SER A 642 43.49 -19.99 2.59
C SER A 642 42.62 -19.81 3.85
N ALA A 643 43.11 -20.26 5.01
CA ALA A 643 42.40 -20.05 6.28
C ALA A 643 42.10 -18.55 6.53
N PHE A 644 42.97 -17.67 6.06
CA PHE A 644 42.78 -16.22 6.14
C PHE A 644 41.61 -15.74 5.27
N ASP A 645 41.55 -16.19 4.01
CA ASP A 645 40.49 -15.78 3.08
C ASP A 645 39.13 -16.34 3.48
N ALA A 646 39.09 -17.58 3.98
CA ALA A 646 37.86 -18.20 4.49
C ALA A 646 37.27 -17.42 5.68
N VAL A 647 38.12 -16.94 6.59
CA VAL A 647 37.68 -16.08 7.71
C VAL A 647 37.11 -14.76 7.19
N TRP A 648 37.78 -14.10 6.24
CA TRP A 648 37.30 -12.85 5.68
C TRP A 648 36.00 -13.00 4.89
N ALA A 649 35.83 -14.10 4.16
CA ALA A 649 34.58 -14.43 3.47
C ALA A 649 33.41 -14.60 4.46
N GLY A 650 33.63 -15.32 5.57
CA GLY A 650 32.64 -15.49 6.63
C GLY A 650 32.29 -14.17 7.32
N VAL A 651 33.29 -13.33 7.59
CA VAL A 651 33.10 -12.00 8.19
C VAL A 651 32.33 -11.07 7.25
N LEU A 652 32.60 -11.12 5.95
CA LEU A 652 31.88 -10.35 4.94
C LEU A 652 30.41 -10.80 4.83
N LEU A 653 30.14 -12.10 4.78
CA LEU A 653 28.77 -12.63 4.75
C LEU A 653 27.98 -12.21 6.00
N ALA A 654 28.60 -12.31 7.18
CA ALA A 654 28.01 -11.84 8.43
C ALA A 654 27.73 -10.33 8.41
N ALA A 655 28.64 -9.53 7.85
CA ALA A 655 28.46 -8.10 7.68
C ALA A 655 27.29 -7.77 6.74
N VAL A 656 27.16 -8.46 5.60
CA VAL A 656 26.03 -8.31 4.67
C VAL A 656 24.70 -8.60 5.35
N LEU A 657 24.58 -9.76 6.01
CA LEU A 657 23.37 -10.14 6.73
C LEU A 657 23.04 -9.14 7.84
N LEU A 658 24.06 -8.67 8.56
CA LEU A 658 23.89 -7.66 9.58
C LEU A 658 23.40 -6.34 8.98
N LEU A 659 23.91 -5.87 7.85
CA LEU A 659 23.43 -4.65 7.17
C LEU A 659 21.97 -4.74 6.73
N LEU A 660 21.54 -5.90 6.22
CA LEU A 660 20.14 -6.13 5.82
C LEU A 660 19.18 -6.11 7.02
N VAL A 661 19.57 -6.74 8.12
CA VAL A 661 18.72 -6.90 9.31
C VAL A 661 18.81 -5.69 10.27
N SER A 662 19.95 -4.97 10.26
CA SER A 662 20.21 -3.86 11.17
C SER A 662 19.59 -2.55 10.68
N GLY A 663 18.48 -2.16 11.34
CA GLY A 663 18.25 -0.74 11.57
C GLY A 663 17.80 0.15 10.41
N ASN A 664 17.47 -0.39 9.23
CA ASN A 664 16.97 0.38 8.07
C ASN A 664 15.55 0.98 8.23
N GLY A 665 15.09 1.17 9.47
CA GLY A 665 13.75 1.62 9.82
C GLY A 665 13.74 3.07 10.28
N VAL A 666 12.62 3.76 10.04
CA VAL A 666 12.42 5.15 10.45
C VAL A 666 12.71 5.32 11.97
N PRO A 667 13.65 6.21 12.37
CA PRO A 667 14.05 6.40 13.77
C PRO A 667 12.88 6.83 14.66
N ARG A 668 12.64 6.12 15.78
CA ARG A 668 11.50 6.40 16.68
C ARG A 668 11.77 7.48 17.72
N ALA A 669 13.03 7.79 17.97
CA ALA A 669 13.46 8.83 18.89
C ALA A 669 14.48 9.69 18.17
N HIS A 670 14.33 11.00 18.29
CA HIS A 670 15.31 11.96 17.83
C HIS A 670 15.84 12.68 19.07
N PRO A 671 17.16 12.74 19.29
CA PRO A 671 17.71 13.46 20.41
C PRO A 671 17.36 14.94 20.23
N HIS A 672 16.68 15.54 21.21
CA HIS A 672 16.59 16.99 21.27
C HIS A 672 17.95 17.52 21.70
N MET A 673 18.46 18.52 20.99
CA MET A 673 19.76 19.15 21.30
C MET A 673 19.84 19.54 22.78
N ARG A 674 18.73 20.09 23.32
CA ARG A 674 18.59 20.46 24.73
C ARG A 674 18.77 19.29 25.70
N ASP A 675 18.27 18.11 25.35
CA ASP A 675 18.36 16.92 26.22
C ASP A 675 19.76 16.31 26.16
N PHE A 676 20.37 16.30 24.98
CA PHE A 676 21.76 15.89 24.79
C PHE A 676 22.72 16.77 25.59
N LEU A 677 22.59 18.10 25.50
CA LEU A 677 23.43 19.04 26.24
C LEU A 677 23.28 18.92 27.76
N ARG A 678 22.07 18.56 28.24
CA ARG A 678 21.81 18.35 29.68
C ARG A 678 22.34 17.03 30.21
N SER A 679 22.46 16.01 29.36
CA SER A 679 22.80 14.65 29.78
C SER A 679 23.48 13.87 28.64
N PRO A 680 24.71 14.23 28.26
CA PRO A 680 25.37 13.71 27.06
C PRO A 680 25.62 12.21 27.15
N THR A 681 26.02 11.71 28.33
CA THR A 681 26.25 10.28 28.58
C THR A 681 24.97 9.46 28.49
N ALA A 682 23.84 9.96 29.01
CA ALA A 682 22.54 9.28 28.98
C ALA A 682 21.94 9.21 27.56
N ASN A 683 22.35 10.11 26.66
CA ASN A 683 21.83 10.25 25.29
C ASN A 683 22.77 9.74 24.20
N SER A 684 24.04 9.47 24.51
CA SER A 684 25.04 8.91 23.61
C SER A 684 24.52 7.68 22.83
N GLY A 685 23.88 6.73 23.51
CA GLY A 685 23.32 5.54 22.86
C GLY A 685 22.09 5.79 21.97
N ALA A 686 21.38 6.90 22.19
CA ALA A 686 20.32 7.35 21.28
C ALA A 686 20.90 7.99 20.00
N VAL A 687 21.96 8.79 20.16
CA VAL A 687 22.69 9.42 19.04
C VAL A 687 23.38 8.36 18.17
N LEU A 688 24.20 7.49 18.77
CA LEU A 688 24.89 6.40 18.06
C LEU A 688 23.90 5.44 17.39
N GLY A 689 22.78 5.16 18.05
CA GLY A 689 21.71 4.37 17.46
C GLY A 689 21.06 5.03 16.25
N MET A 690 20.81 6.35 16.29
CA MET A 690 20.25 7.13 15.18
C MET A 690 21.23 7.27 14.01
N LEU A 691 22.52 7.30 14.31
CA LEU A 691 23.57 7.34 13.30
C LEU A 691 23.83 5.98 12.65
N ALA A 692 23.13 4.91 13.02
CA ALA A 692 23.27 3.63 12.31
C ALA A 692 23.13 3.83 10.78
N PRO A 693 23.90 3.12 9.93
CA PRO A 693 23.94 3.40 8.48
C PRO A 693 22.55 3.49 7.82
N GLY A 694 21.67 2.54 8.14
CA GLY A 694 20.28 2.50 7.65
C GLY A 694 19.34 3.59 8.16
N GLN A 695 19.80 4.44 9.08
CA GLN A 695 19.03 5.53 9.70
C GLN A 695 19.51 6.91 9.28
N VAL A 696 20.78 7.03 8.86
CA VAL A 696 21.40 8.29 8.41
C VAL A 696 20.59 8.93 7.28
N VAL A 697 20.16 8.15 6.29
CA VAL A 697 19.38 8.66 5.15
C VAL A 697 18.11 9.38 5.60
N TYR A 698 17.41 8.88 6.62
CA TYR A 698 16.21 9.54 7.13
C TYR A 698 16.53 10.87 7.83
N ALA A 699 17.67 10.95 8.53
CA ALA A 699 18.14 12.19 9.14
C ALA A 699 18.58 13.20 8.06
N VAL A 700 19.34 12.76 7.05
CA VAL A 700 19.78 13.60 5.92
C VAL A 700 18.58 14.18 5.16
N VAL A 701 17.58 13.37 4.83
CA VAL A 701 16.35 13.86 4.18
C VAL A 701 15.61 14.85 5.07
N GLY A 702 15.52 14.59 6.38
CA GLY A 702 14.89 15.52 7.31
C GLY A 702 15.65 16.83 7.50
N LEU A 703 16.98 16.81 7.47
CA LEU A 703 17.83 17.99 7.55
C LEU A 703 17.79 18.79 6.24
N GLY A 704 17.87 18.13 5.09
CA GLY A 704 17.67 18.77 3.78
C GLY A 704 16.28 19.41 3.68
N GLY A 705 15.27 18.82 4.32
CA GLY A 705 13.93 19.41 4.44
C GLY A 705 13.91 20.78 5.12
N LEU A 706 14.84 21.09 6.02
CA LEU A 706 14.94 22.40 6.68
C LEU A 706 15.29 23.53 5.71
N LEU A 707 15.88 23.20 4.56
CA LEU A 707 16.22 24.14 3.49
C LEU A 707 14.99 24.50 2.62
N LEU A 708 13.85 23.84 2.81
CA LEU A 708 12.65 24.09 2.03
C LEU A 708 12.05 25.48 2.33
N PRO A 709 11.55 26.19 1.30
CA PRO A 709 11.04 27.54 1.43
C PRO A 709 9.74 27.59 2.25
N ARG A 710 9.42 28.79 2.80
CA ARG A 710 8.22 28.97 3.62
C ARG A 710 6.91 28.73 2.89
N SER A 711 6.91 28.86 1.56
CA SER A 711 5.77 28.57 0.69
C SER A 711 5.27 27.12 0.80
N VAL A 712 6.12 26.18 1.23
CA VAL A 712 5.74 24.78 1.44
C VAL A 712 4.61 24.62 2.46
N ASP A 713 4.48 25.51 3.44
CA ASP A 713 3.36 25.46 4.40
C ASP A 713 1.99 25.71 3.75
N ARG A 714 1.97 26.25 2.52
CA ARG A 714 0.74 26.49 1.75
C ARG A 714 0.32 25.28 0.92
N LEU A 715 1.10 24.20 0.88
CA LEU A 715 0.75 22.98 0.12
C LEU A 715 -0.50 22.30 0.67
N LEU A 716 -0.75 22.46 1.97
CA LEU A 716 -1.99 22.04 2.61
C LEU A 716 -2.71 23.29 3.09
N VAL A 717 -3.94 23.46 2.61
CA VAL A 717 -4.84 24.51 3.09
C VAL A 717 -5.28 24.14 4.51
N ARG A 718 -5.40 25.16 5.36
CA ARG A 718 -5.92 25.03 6.73
C ARG A 718 -7.38 24.62 6.73
#